data_AF-A0ABD1CM41-F1
#
_entry.id   AF-A0ABD1CM41-F1
#
_cell.length_a   1.000
_cell.length_b   1.000
_cell.length_c   1.000
_cell.angle_alpha   90.00
_cell.angle_beta   90.00
_cell.angle_gamma   90.00
#
_symmetry.space_group_name_H-M   'P 1'
#
loop_
_entity.id
_entity.type
_entity.pdbx_description
1 polymer ?
#
loop_
_entity_poly.entity_id
_entity_poly.type
_entity_poly.pdbx_seq_one_letter_code
_entity_poly.pdbx_strand_id
1 'polypeptide(L)'
;MKKEKTADNILSLTGISFERKSIIGFVELTIVPVKETLKIIRLNCRQCRIYRVILNDSYEATFHYFDPFLDICQDNKTKSLEVFSKCHLEMAKKTDPDNNAGELVIVVPEQATHLIGEGRGLRIGIEFSLEDPSGGVHFVIPEGEGTMEERAAHMFTYGHENSSRLWFPCVDSYAEPCTWKLEFTVDKNMTAVSCGELVEVVMTPDLRRKTYHYTVSVPVSAPNIALAVGPFEIYVDPHMHEVTHFCLPQLMPLLKNTVRYMHEAFEFYEEALTQRYPFTCYKQVFVDEIDNDCNAYATMTILSTHLLHSIAIIDQTFVARKVMSKAIAEQFFGCFITMQNWSDAWLARGIAEYMCGLYSKKCFGNNAYRAWIRDELAEVVKYEEKFGGIILDCSQAPAPPAVSSINQSPAAPAKAYNDNPFYFPIKNIHTISPKYVEIMRKKAHLVIRMLEHRIGQELLLQVFNKQLALASNAASTKISSGLWHQLHISTNIFTKAIFTVTGKDMAVFIDQWVRTGGHARFTMTSVFNRKRNTIELEIRQDAVNQKGVRKYVGPLLIQLQELDGTFKHTLQIENIVVKSDITCHSKSRRNKKKKIPLCTGEEVDMDLSPMDESPVLWIRLDPEMTLLRSVHIEQPDFQWQFQLRHERDVTAQLDSIAALERYASPATRLALTDTIENEQIFYEVRCKAALCLTKVANSMVTSWQGPPAMLTIFKKFFGSFSAPHIIRQNNFTNFQHYFLQKTIPVAMAGLRTAHGICPPEVIRFLLDLFKYNDNTKNHYSDNYYRAALVEALGNSITPVVSMVHQGMALTSENLSADSKLVLEEVTRILNLEKHLPSYKYTVSIACLKVIRKLQKCGHLPTNPKIYRSYAEYGQYIDVRVAAMECLVDYVKIDGRWEDLENLIDLLETDPDPMARHRLGRLLIENLPFDKGNRHRLDREELALRIWNNMNGLLSHDTRLRCDMVDLYYTLYGTRVPNCLPNPELASILKPQKLASSFAAVANRERTDSERERDQLAEIELESMSQKRQRSLSPLDVKPLDLIDIGPTELLIPSIRSREGSPMGVGEEEIRDEIILETVDSNIKTEIVEMVDRQSDLKEEIVDLDDQNSITMVSTEPPPVKKSKTDFYSDNSISLPGITPSSSSVTGPTGFEPGMFGSSSKSSETIVPAVASEPSVSSKSDGSKDREKSKEKKDPSIVRLIKEDTQETLSSADSSSRDSNPTTLDLTL
;
A
#
# COMPACT_ATOMS: atom_id res chain seq x y z
N MET A 1 25.54 -25.76 -4.19
CA MET A 1 25.62 -25.89 -5.67
C MET A 1 24.52 -26.84 -6.10
N LYS A 2 23.55 -26.35 -6.88
CA LYS A 2 22.45 -27.17 -7.44
C LYS A 2 23.02 -28.29 -8.33
N LYS A 3 22.31 -29.42 -8.42
CA LYS A 3 22.76 -30.61 -9.19
C LYS A 3 22.07 -30.78 -10.55
N GLU A 4 21.06 -29.98 -10.81
CA GLU A 4 20.13 -30.14 -11.93
C GLU A 4 19.56 -28.76 -12.33
N LYS A 5 19.06 -28.65 -13.56
CA LYS A 5 18.36 -27.47 -14.11
C LYS A 5 17.13 -27.92 -14.90
N THR A 6 16.05 -27.17 -14.86
CA THR A 6 14.88 -27.39 -15.73
C THR A 6 15.04 -26.67 -17.07
N ALA A 7 14.41 -27.21 -18.12
CA ALA A 7 14.60 -26.77 -19.50
C ALA A 7 13.27 -26.43 -20.19
N ASP A 8 12.65 -27.43 -20.81
CA ASP A 8 11.37 -27.34 -21.48
C ASP A 8 10.35 -28.16 -20.68
N ASN A 9 9.28 -27.52 -20.23
CA ASN A 9 8.24 -28.14 -19.42
C ASN A 9 6.90 -28.18 -20.17
N ILE A 10 6.12 -29.23 -19.95
CA ILE A 10 4.75 -29.36 -20.45
C ILE A 10 3.82 -29.49 -19.25
N LEU A 11 2.76 -28.69 -19.19
CA LEU A 11 1.69 -28.80 -18.21
C LEU A 11 0.37 -29.03 -18.93
N SER A 12 -0.25 -30.18 -18.72
CA SER A 12 -1.56 -30.54 -19.31
C SER A 12 -2.59 -30.75 -18.20
N LEU A 13 -3.64 -29.94 -18.17
CA LEU A 13 -4.78 -30.11 -17.25
C LEU A 13 -5.99 -30.56 -18.05
N THR A 14 -6.39 -31.82 -17.87
CA THR A 14 -7.41 -32.49 -18.69
C THR A 14 -8.77 -32.63 -17.99
N GLY A 15 -8.76 -32.57 -16.65
CA GLY A 15 -9.93 -32.82 -15.79
C GLY A 15 -10.23 -31.69 -14.82
N ILE A 16 -10.42 -30.46 -15.31
CA ILE A 16 -10.94 -29.34 -14.50
C ILE A 16 -12.45 -29.54 -14.31
N SER A 17 -12.90 -29.62 -13.05
CA SER A 17 -14.31 -29.80 -12.68
C SER A 17 -14.72 -28.80 -11.60
N PHE A 18 -15.66 -27.91 -11.93
CA PHE A 18 -16.27 -26.97 -10.98
C PHE A 18 -17.16 -27.68 -9.96
N GLU A 19 -17.91 -28.71 -10.34
CA GLU A 19 -18.81 -29.46 -9.45
C GLU A 19 -18.08 -30.11 -8.26
N ARG A 20 -16.85 -30.57 -8.49
CA ARG A 20 -16.01 -31.25 -7.49
C ARG A 20 -14.86 -30.39 -6.96
N LYS A 21 -14.74 -29.14 -7.43
CA LYS A 21 -13.58 -28.26 -7.22
C LYS A 21 -12.25 -29.02 -7.41
N SER A 22 -12.15 -29.78 -8.49
CA SER A 22 -11.04 -30.72 -8.71
C SER A 22 -10.32 -30.47 -10.03
N ILE A 23 -9.00 -30.69 -10.04
CA ILE A 23 -8.15 -30.62 -11.21
C ILE A 23 -7.42 -31.95 -11.35
N ILE A 24 -7.45 -32.56 -12.53
CA ILE A 24 -6.59 -33.69 -12.89
C ILE A 24 -5.63 -33.23 -13.98
N GLY A 25 -4.34 -33.52 -13.79
CA GLY A 25 -3.29 -33.06 -14.69
C GLY A 25 -2.09 -33.99 -14.79
N PHE A 26 -1.30 -33.73 -15.82
CA PHE A 26 -0.01 -34.34 -16.09
C PHE A 26 1.01 -33.22 -16.31
N VAL A 27 2.17 -33.33 -15.66
CA VAL A 27 3.30 -32.43 -15.91
C VAL A 27 4.49 -33.24 -16.40
N GLU A 28 5.09 -32.81 -17.52
CA GLU A 28 6.34 -33.33 -18.05
C GLU A 28 7.44 -32.29 -17.82
N LEU A 29 8.44 -32.64 -17.00
CA LEU A 29 9.58 -31.78 -16.71
C LEU A 29 10.82 -32.31 -17.43
N THR A 30 11.44 -31.49 -18.28
CA THR A 30 12.76 -31.82 -18.84
C THR A 30 13.84 -31.28 -17.91
N ILE A 31 14.52 -32.19 -17.20
CA ILE A 31 15.61 -31.87 -16.28
C ILE A 31 16.96 -32.18 -16.96
N VAL A 32 17.88 -31.23 -16.93
CA VAL A 32 19.27 -31.37 -17.39
C VAL A 32 20.18 -31.55 -16.15
N PRO A 33 20.74 -32.74 -15.92
CA PRO A 33 21.69 -32.97 -14.83
C PRO A 33 22.99 -32.20 -15.05
N VAL A 34 23.44 -31.51 -14.00
CA VAL A 34 24.75 -30.84 -13.93
C VAL A 34 25.83 -31.82 -13.42
N LYS A 35 25.43 -33.01 -12.93
CA LYS A 35 26.34 -34.05 -12.44
C LYS A 35 25.83 -35.44 -12.79
N GLU A 36 26.72 -36.30 -13.24
CA GLU A 36 26.44 -37.72 -13.57
C GLU A 36 25.97 -38.57 -12.37
N THR A 37 26.11 -38.07 -11.14
CA THR A 37 25.78 -38.78 -9.89
C THR A 37 24.39 -38.43 -9.31
N LEU A 38 23.47 -37.94 -10.15
CA LEU A 38 22.12 -37.51 -9.74
C LEU A 38 21.17 -38.70 -9.44
N LYS A 39 21.29 -39.31 -8.26
CA LYS A 39 20.40 -40.41 -7.84
C LYS A 39 19.02 -39.97 -7.32
N ILE A 40 18.89 -38.71 -6.93
CA ILE A 40 17.70 -38.18 -6.23
C ILE A 40 17.40 -36.80 -6.79
N ILE A 41 16.18 -36.66 -7.31
CA ILE A 41 15.60 -35.45 -7.88
C ILE A 41 14.62 -34.88 -6.86
N ARG A 42 14.59 -33.54 -6.70
CA ARG A 42 13.70 -32.88 -5.72
C ARG A 42 12.83 -31.84 -6.39
N LEU A 43 11.53 -31.97 -6.16
CA LEU A 43 10.51 -31.05 -6.64
C LEU A 43 9.72 -30.49 -5.44
N ASN A 44 9.07 -29.35 -5.67
CA ASN A 44 8.12 -28.75 -4.76
C ASN A 44 6.70 -29.12 -5.17
N CYS A 45 5.91 -29.49 -4.18
CA CYS A 45 4.54 -29.92 -4.34
C CYS A 45 3.85 -29.90 -2.98
N ARG A 46 2.65 -29.33 -2.90
CA ARG A 46 1.79 -29.38 -1.72
C ARG A 46 0.34 -29.58 -2.15
N GLN A 47 -0.47 -30.19 -1.28
CA GLN A 47 -1.90 -30.57 -1.47
C GLN A 47 -2.23 -31.45 -2.70
N CYS A 48 -1.37 -31.58 -3.70
CA CYS A 48 -1.59 -32.45 -4.86
C CYS A 48 -1.37 -33.92 -4.48
N ARG A 49 -2.29 -34.78 -4.90
CA ARG A 49 -2.17 -36.24 -4.83
C ARG A 49 -1.42 -36.75 -6.07
N ILE A 50 -0.24 -37.29 -5.87
CA ILE A 50 0.56 -37.90 -6.95
C ILE A 50 0.09 -39.35 -7.18
N TYR A 51 -0.22 -39.71 -8.42
CA TYR A 51 -0.56 -41.08 -8.81
C TYR A 51 0.67 -41.86 -9.27
N ARG A 52 1.47 -41.27 -10.17
CA ARG A 52 2.55 -41.96 -10.88
C ARG A 52 3.66 -41.00 -11.27
N VAL A 53 4.90 -41.51 -11.28
CA VAL A 53 6.09 -40.80 -11.76
C VAL A 53 6.83 -41.69 -12.76
N ILE A 54 7.03 -41.19 -13.98
CA ILE A 54 7.60 -41.94 -15.10
C ILE A 54 8.83 -41.19 -15.65
N LEU A 55 9.92 -41.90 -15.90
CA LEU A 55 11.16 -41.39 -16.49
C LEU A 55 11.28 -41.85 -17.94
N ASN A 56 11.43 -40.90 -18.87
CA ASN A 56 11.50 -41.13 -20.33
C ASN A 56 10.45 -42.16 -20.83
N ASP A 57 9.22 -42.05 -20.33
CA ASP A 57 8.04 -42.84 -20.74
C ASP A 57 8.17 -44.37 -20.53
N SER A 58 9.26 -44.81 -19.88
CA SER A 58 9.70 -46.21 -19.89
C SER A 58 9.95 -46.80 -18.49
N TYR A 59 10.40 -45.99 -17.54
CA TYR A 59 10.78 -46.45 -16.19
C TYR A 59 9.92 -45.77 -15.13
N GLU A 60 9.23 -46.56 -14.31
CA GLU A 60 8.48 -46.02 -13.17
C GLU A 60 9.43 -45.77 -11.99
N ALA A 61 9.34 -44.59 -11.38
CA ALA A 61 10.23 -44.16 -10.31
C ALA A 61 9.50 -44.14 -8.96
N THR A 62 10.17 -44.66 -7.92
CA THR A 62 9.67 -44.55 -6.54
C THR A 62 9.83 -43.12 -6.04
N PHE A 63 8.76 -42.56 -5.48
CA PHE A 63 8.76 -41.22 -4.89
C PHE A 63 8.43 -41.26 -3.40
N HIS A 64 8.92 -40.26 -2.68
CA HIS A 64 8.55 -39.97 -1.30
C HIS A 64 8.00 -38.56 -1.21
N TYR A 65 6.89 -38.41 -0.50
CA TYR A 65 6.23 -37.12 -0.27
C TYR A 65 6.30 -36.77 1.22
N PHE A 66 6.73 -35.55 1.53
CA PHE A 66 6.79 -35.05 2.90
C PHE A 66 6.50 -33.55 2.94
N ASP A 67 5.51 -33.13 3.73
CA ASP A 67 5.21 -31.72 3.99
C ASP A 67 5.72 -31.31 5.39
N PRO A 68 6.80 -30.52 5.48
CA PRO A 68 7.34 -30.04 6.76
C PRO A 68 6.45 -29.00 7.48
N PHE A 69 5.40 -28.49 6.85
CA PHE A 69 4.56 -27.42 7.40
C PHE A 69 3.27 -27.90 8.08
N LEU A 70 2.97 -29.21 8.05
CA LEU A 70 1.84 -29.78 8.80
C LEU A 70 2.09 -29.77 10.32
N ASP A 71 3.35 -29.91 10.75
CA ASP A 71 3.77 -29.88 12.15
C ASP A 71 5.14 -29.19 12.30
N ILE A 72 5.13 -27.84 12.40
CA ILE A 72 6.37 -27.05 12.51
C ILE A 72 7.10 -27.33 13.84
N CYS A 73 6.36 -27.46 14.94
CA CYS A 73 6.91 -27.64 16.29
C CYS A 73 6.51 -29.00 16.89
N GLN A 74 7.30 -30.04 16.62
CA GLN A 74 7.07 -31.41 17.10
C GLN A 74 7.15 -31.54 18.64
N ASP A 75 7.96 -30.70 19.31
CA ASP A 75 8.07 -30.68 20.78
C ASP A 75 7.10 -29.65 21.40
N ASN A 76 5.90 -30.10 21.77
CA ASN A 76 4.82 -29.27 22.35
C ASN A 76 5.11 -28.70 23.77
N LYS A 77 6.34 -28.82 24.29
CA LYS A 77 6.70 -28.49 25.68
C LYS A 77 6.81 -26.99 25.96
N THR A 78 7.19 -26.17 24.97
CA THR A 78 7.37 -24.72 25.16
C THR A 78 6.74 -23.93 24.02
N LYS A 79 5.52 -23.42 24.26
CA LYS A 79 4.74 -22.62 23.29
C LYS A 79 5.23 -21.16 23.25
N SER A 80 6.51 -20.98 22.91
CA SER A 80 7.15 -19.67 22.76
C SER A 80 7.45 -19.35 21.30
N LEU A 81 7.33 -18.07 20.95
CA LEU A 81 7.53 -17.60 19.58
C LEU A 81 9.01 -17.70 19.15
N GLU A 82 9.93 -17.66 20.12
CA GLU A 82 11.37 -17.80 19.90
C GLU A 82 11.79 -19.23 19.50
N VAL A 83 11.01 -20.24 19.92
CA VAL A 83 11.16 -21.63 19.44
C VAL A 83 10.48 -21.76 18.09
N PHE A 84 9.23 -21.32 17.97
CA PHE A 84 8.46 -21.38 16.72
C PHE A 84 9.20 -20.73 15.54
N SER A 85 9.70 -19.51 15.70
CA SER A 85 10.40 -18.78 14.63
C SER A 85 11.67 -19.48 14.12
N LYS A 86 12.38 -20.22 14.99
CA LYS A 86 13.54 -21.05 14.62
C LYS A 86 13.10 -22.29 13.86
N CYS A 87 12.14 -23.06 14.42
CA CYS A 87 11.59 -24.24 13.76
C CYS A 87 10.96 -23.90 12.40
N HIS A 88 10.23 -22.79 12.29
CA HIS A 88 9.60 -22.32 11.06
C HIS A 88 10.65 -22.00 9.98
N LEU A 89 11.77 -21.36 10.34
CA LEU A 89 12.89 -21.13 9.40
C LEU A 89 13.56 -22.44 8.96
N GLU A 90 13.71 -23.41 9.87
CA GLU A 90 14.30 -24.70 9.54
C GLU A 90 13.41 -25.53 8.62
N MET A 91 12.09 -25.52 8.83
CA MET A 91 11.15 -26.20 7.93
C MET A 91 11.08 -25.48 6.57
N ALA A 92 11.02 -24.15 6.54
CA ALA A 92 11.05 -23.39 5.29
C ALA A 92 12.30 -23.68 4.45
N LYS A 93 13.48 -23.80 5.07
CA LYS A 93 14.73 -24.23 4.39
C LYS A 93 14.69 -25.65 3.86
N LYS A 94 13.95 -26.58 4.48
CA LYS A 94 13.76 -27.95 3.98
C LYS A 94 12.82 -28.01 2.77
N THR A 95 11.96 -27.01 2.58
CA THR A 95 11.10 -26.87 1.40
C THR A 95 11.67 -25.95 0.31
N ASP A 96 12.87 -25.40 0.53
CA ASP A 96 13.46 -24.37 -0.31
C ASP A 96 14.31 -24.98 -1.46
N PRO A 97 13.90 -24.85 -2.73
CA PRO A 97 14.64 -25.39 -3.87
C PRO A 97 16.03 -24.77 -4.03
N ASP A 98 16.25 -23.53 -3.57
CA ASP A 98 17.57 -22.89 -3.69
C ASP A 98 18.61 -23.52 -2.75
N ASN A 99 18.14 -24.16 -1.67
CA ASN A 99 18.95 -25.01 -0.79
C ASN A 99 19.09 -26.46 -1.30
N ASN A 100 18.65 -26.77 -2.53
CA ASN A 100 18.58 -28.12 -3.09
C ASN A 100 17.70 -29.05 -2.22
N ALA A 101 16.59 -28.52 -1.71
CA ALA A 101 15.59 -29.20 -0.89
C ALA A 101 14.20 -29.18 -1.58
N GLY A 102 13.23 -29.94 -1.07
CA GLY A 102 11.93 -30.11 -1.73
C GLY A 102 11.04 -31.13 -1.03
N GLU A 103 9.73 -31.02 -1.26
CA GLU A 103 8.68 -31.84 -0.61
C GLU A 103 8.48 -33.19 -1.31
N LEU A 104 8.65 -33.23 -2.63
CA LEU A 104 8.55 -34.43 -3.46
C LEU A 104 9.95 -34.90 -3.85
N VAL A 105 10.35 -36.06 -3.35
CA VAL A 105 11.67 -36.66 -3.55
C VAL A 105 11.53 -37.88 -4.45
N ILE A 106 12.02 -37.77 -5.68
CA ILE A 106 11.99 -38.85 -6.68
C ILE A 106 13.34 -39.56 -6.67
N VAL A 107 13.32 -40.88 -6.46
CA VAL A 107 14.53 -41.73 -6.50
C VAL A 107 14.65 -42.33 -7.89
N VAL A 108 15.79 -42.09 -8.55
CA VAL A 108 16.03 -42.66 -9.89
C VAL A 108 16.31 -44.16 -9.76
N PRO A 109 15.55 -45.05 -10.43
CA PRO A 109 15.80 -46.50 -10.40
C PRO A 109 17.19 -46.85 -10.91
N GLU A 110 17.84 -47.86 -10.34
CA GLU A 110 19.19 -48.28 -10.77
C GLU A 110 19.27 -48.61 -12.26
N GLN A 111 18.19 -49.21 -12.79
CA GLN A 111 17.99 -49.52 -14.21
C GLN A 111 18.06 -48.27 -15.11
N ALA A 112 17.56 -47.12 -14.62
CA ALA A 112 17.52 -45.85 -15.33
C ALA A 112 18.82 -45.03 -15.19
N THR A 113 19.81 -45.47 -14.41
CA THR A 113 21.07 -44.71 -14.17
C THR A 113 21.80 -44.36 -15.47
N HIS A 114 21.74 -45.24 -16.49
CA HIS A 114 22.35 -45.03 -17.81
C HIS A 114 21.71 -43.88 -18.63
N LEU A 115 20.56 -43.36 -18.20
CA LEU A 115 19.92 -42.19 -18.80
C LEU A 115 20.53 -40.87 -18.30
N ILE A 116 21.12 -40.88 -17.10
CA ILE A 116 21.77 -39.71 -16.51
C ILE A 116 23.14 -39.54 -17.17
N GLY A 117 23.34 -38.38 -17.79
CA GLY A 117 24.64 -37.90 -18.25
C GLY A 117 24.70 -36.39 -18.11
N GLU A 118 25.89 -35.82 -17.92
CA GLU A 118 26.04 -34.37 -17.80
C GLU A 118 25.56 -33.69 -19.09
N GLY A 119 24.64 -32.71 -18.95
CA GLY A 119 24.03 -32.02 -20.09
C GLY A 119 22.98 -32.81 -20.87
N ARG A 120 22.70 -34.08 -20.54
CA ARG A 120 21.67 -34.89 -21.21
C ARG A 120 20.31 -34.73 -20.52
N GLY A 121 19.32 -34.22 -21.25
CA GLY A 121 17.95 -34.07 -20.74
C GLY A 121 17.31 -35.42 -20.35
N LEU A 122 16.72 -35.45 -19.16
CA LEU A 122 15.88 -36.51 -18.61
C LEU A 122 14.44 -35.97 -18.52
N ARG A 123 13.47 -36.65 -19.14
CA ARG A 123 12.05 -36.31 -19.04
C ARG A 123 11.42 -37.01 -17.85
N ILE A 124 10.62 -36.27 -17.08
CA ILE A 124 9.90 -36.76 -15.91
C ILE A 124 8.42 -36.44 -16.09
N GLY A 125 7.61 -37.45 -16.37
CA GLY A 125 6.15 -37.34 -16.38
C GLY A 125 5.59 -37.60 -14.98
N ILE A 126 4.72 -36.73 -14.49
CA ILE A 126 4.06 -36.86 -13.19
C ILE A 126 2.55 -36.68 -13.37
N GLU A 127 1.80 -37.72 -13.02
CA GLU A 127 0.33 -37.71 -12.99
C GLU A 127 -0.14 -37.28 -11.59
N PHE A 128 -1.00 -36.26 -11.51
CA PHE A 128 -1.49 -35.72 -10.24
C PHE A 128 -2.96 -35.29 -10.29
N SER A 129 -3.60 -35.22 -9.12
CA SER A 129 -4.86 -34.50 -8.94
C SER A 129 -4.84 -33.57 -7.74
N LEU A 130 -5.68 -32.55 -7.81
CA LEU A 130 -5.99 -31.60 -6.75
C LEU A 130 -7.49 -31.69 -6.50
N GLU A 131 -7.90 -31.81 -5.25
CA GLU A 131 -9.32 -31.89 -4.82
C GLU A 131 -9.52 -30.84 -3.73
N ASP A 132 -10.52 -29.97 -3.89
CA ASP A 132 -10.88 -28.83 -3.01
C ASP A 132 -9.66 -28.02 -2.53
N PRO A 133 -8.96 -27.30 -3.44
CA PRO A 133 -7.72 -26.60 -3.11
C PRO A 133 -7.94 -25.50 -2.07
N SER A 134 -7.06 -25.50 -1.06
CA SER A 134 -7.08 -24.52 0.05
C SER A 134 -6.16 -23.32 -0.17
N GLY A 135 -5.42 -23.31 -1.28
CA GLY A 135 -4.51 -22.25 -1.71
C GLY A 135 -4.00 -22.50 -3.13
N GLY A 136 -3.36 -21.50 -3.76
CA GLY A 136 -2.76 -21.63 -5.09
C GLY A 136 -3.75 -21.58 -6.25
N VAL A 137 -4.91 -22.24 -6.12
CA VAL A 137 -6.06 -22.14 -7.04
C VAL A 137 -7.30 -21.81 -6.23
N HIS A 138 -8.08 -20.83 -6.70
CA HIS A 138 -9.39 -20.51 -6.13
C HIS A 138 -10.50 -20.94 -7.09
N PHE A 139 -11.62 -21.42 -6.53
CA PHE A 139 -12.84 -21.77 -7.26
C PHE A 139 -13.98 -20.88 -6.76
N VAL A 140 -14.30 -19.82 -7.50
CA VAL A 140 -15.44 -18.94 -7.23
C VAL A 140 -16.68 -19.54 -7.88
N ILE A 141 -17.64 -19.96 -7.05
CA ILE A 141 -18.89 -20.58 -7.49
C ILE A 141 -20.05 -19.84 -6.80
N PRO A 142 -20.51 -18.70 -7.36
CA PRO A 142 -21.57 -17.90 -6.76
C PRO A 142 -22.85 -18.71 -6.52
N GLU A 143 -23.50 -18.53 -5.38
CA GLU A 143 -24.74 -19.24 -5.05
C GLU A 143 -25.90 -18.79 -5.95
N GLY A 144 -26.69 -19.76 -6.44
CA GLY A 144 -27.82 -19.47 -7.34
C GLY A 144 -28.28 -20.69 -8.14
N GLU A 145 -29.47 -20.59 -8.71
CA GLU A 145 -30.01 -21.54 -9.69
C GLU A 145 -29.46 -21.25 -11.09
N GLY A 146 -29.46 -22.26 -11.97
CA GLY A 146 -28.96 -22.16 -13.35
C GLY A 146 -27.64 -22.90 -13.60
N THR A 147 -27.12 -22.74 -14.80
CA THR A 147 -25.84 -23.33 -15.24
C THR A 147 -24.64 -22.61 -14.63
N MET A 148 -23.47 -23.27 -14.63
CA MET A 148 -22.22 -22.67 -14.13
C MET A 148 -21.79 -21.40 -14.88
N GLU A 149 -22.20 -21.28 -16.16
CA GLU A 149 -21.97 -20.09 -16.99
C GLU A 149 -22.86 -18.91 -16.56
N GLU A 150 -24.17 -19.15 -16.38
CA GLU A 150 -25.13 -18.13 -15.92
C GLU A 150 -24.78 -17.63 -14.52
N ARG A 151 -24.24 -18.51 -13.66
CA ARG A 151 -23.70 -18.18 -12.33
C ARG A 151 -22.32 -17.52 -12.35
N ALA A 152 -21.74 -17.27 -13.53
CA ALA A 152 -20.40 -16.71 -13.71
C ALA A 152 -19.28 -17.45 -12.92
N ALA A 153 -19.42 -18.76 -12.73
CA ALA A 153 -18.46 -19.57 -11.99
C ALA A 153 -17.09 -19.59 -12.70
N HIS A 154 -16.03 -19.31 -11.95
CA HIS A 154 -14.69 -19.16 -12.50
C HIS A 154 -13.62 -19.65 -11.52
N MET A 155 -12.50 -20.08 -12.09
CA MET A 155 -11.35 -20.63 -11.39
C MET A 155 -10.12 -19.84 -11.79
N PHE A 156 -9.25 -19.49 -10.85
CA PHE A 156 -7.99 -18.83 -11.17
C PHE A 156 -6.87 -19.22 -10.21
N THR A 157 -5.65 -19.16 -10.71
CA THR A 157 -4.45 -19.26 -9.88
C THR A 157 -4.23 -17.97 -9.11
N TYR A 158 -3.92 -18.07 -7.83
CA TYR A 158 -3.65 -16.94 -6.96
C TYR A 158 -2.61 -17.30 -5.91
N GLY A 159 -2.17 -16.31 -5.14
CA GLY A 159 -1.41 -16.52 -3.93
C GLY A 159 -0.12 -15.73 -3.89
N HIS A 160 0.50 -15.74 -2.72
CA HIS A 160 1.79 -15.12 -2.51
C HIS A 160 2.88 -15.81 -3.35
N GLU A 161 3.98 -15.12 -3.63
CA GLU A 161 5.12 -15.67 -4.38
C GLU A 161 5.57 -17.05 -3.82
N ASN A 162 6.03 -17.94 -4.72
CA ASN A 162 6.22 -19.39 -4.47
C ASN A 162 4.92 -20.16 -4.14
N SER A 163 3.83 -19.84 -4.85
CA SER A 163 2.58 -20.63 -4.82
C SER A 163 2.49 -21.70 -5.92
N SER A 164 3.43 -21.79 -6.87
CA SER A 164 3.29 -22.77 -7.96
C SER A 164 3.35 -24.23 -7.50
N ARG A 165 3.99 -24.50 -6.36
CA ARG A 165 3.94 -25.80 -5.67
C ARG A 165 2.53 -26.26 -5.24
N LEU A 166 1.57 -25.34 -5.11
CA LEU A 166 0.23 -25.65 -4.60
C LEU A 166 -0.72 -26.19 -5.68
N TRP A 167 -0.43 -25.95 -6.97
CA TRP A 167 -1.33 -26.35 -8.08
C TRP A 167 -0.74 -27.38 -9.03
N PHE A 168 0.60 -27.46 -9.17
CA PHE A 168 1.26 -28.59 -9.84
C PHE A 168 2.67 -28.87 -9.29
N PRO A 169 3.23 -30.08 -9.49
CA PRO A 169 4.60 -30.40 -9.08
C PRO A 169 5.65 -29.67 -9.95
N CYS A 170 6.52 -28.85 -9.34
CA CYS A 170 7.53 -28.08 -10.08
C CYS A 170 8.78 -27.76 -9.24
N VAL A 171 9.84 -27.22 -9.86
CA VAL A 171 10.91 -26.53 -9.11
C VAL A 171 10.44 -25.09 -8.86
N ASP A 172 9.91 -24.82 -7.68
CA ASP A 172 9.21 -23.58 -7.34
C ASP A 172 10.19 -22.49 -6.87
N SER A 173 11.02 -22.00 -7.80
CA SER A 173 12.02 -20.94 -7.60
C SER A 173 11.97 -19.90 -8.71
N TYR A 174 12.20 -18.63 -8.37
CA TYR A 174 12.41 -17.55 -9.34
C TYR A 174 13.75 -17.66 -10.10
N ALA A 175 14.70 -18.46 -9.59
CA ALA A 175 16.03 -18.64 -10.15
C ALA A 175 16.15 -19.72 -11.24
N GLU A 176 15.06 -20.40 -11.60
CA GLU A 176 15.05 -21.46 -12.63
C GLU A 176 14.09 -21.07 -13.78
N PRO A 177 14.57 -20.34 -14.80
CA PRO A 177 13.76 -19.95 -15.94
C PRO A 177 13.63 -21.12 -16.92
N CYS A 178 12.43 -21.37 -17.44
CA CYS A 178 12.08 -22.52 -18.27
C CYS A 178 11.19 -22.09 -19.46
N THR A 179 11.18 -22.85 -20.56
CA THR A 179 10.10 -22.72 -21.56
C THR A 179 8.91 -23.57 -21.15
N TRP A 180 7.70 -23.19 -21.58
CA TRP A 180 6.47 -23.89 -21.20
C TRP A 180 5.56 -24.15 -22.40
N LYS A 181 5.06 -25.37 -22.50
CA LYS A 181 3.88 -25.73 -23.30
C LYS A 181 2.74 -26.01 -22.34
N LEU A 182 1.60 -25.36 -22.52
CA LEU A 182 0.49 -25.42 -21.59
C LEU A 182 -0.75 -25.87 -22.35
N GLU A 183 -1.39 -26.93 -21.87
CA GLU A 183 -2.58 -27.54 -22.46
C GLU A 183 -3.70 -27.53 -21.41
N PHE A 184 -4.84 -26.92 -21.74
CA PHE A 184 -5.97 -26.82 -20.81
C PHE A 184 -7.25 -27.27 -21.46
N THR A 185 -7.81 -28.39 -20.98
CA THR A 185 -9.11 -28.91 -21.41
C THR A 185 -10.21 -28.41 -20.49
N VAL A 186 -11.11 -27.59 -21.02
CA VAL A 186 -12.22 -26.93 -20.31
C VAL A 186 -13.56 -27.22 -20.98
N ASP A 187 -14.66 -26.93 -20.28
CA ASP A 187 -16.01 -27.07 -20.85
C ASP A 187 -16.21 -26.12 -22.05
N LYS A 188 -17.09 -26.49 -22.98
CA LYS A 188 -17.31 -25.77 -24.26
C LYS A 188 -17.64 -24.29 -24.06
N ASN A 189 -18.34 -23.93 -23.00
CA ASN A 189 -18.78 -22.55 -22.75
C ASN A 189 -17.76 -21.75 -21.91
N MET A 190 -16.75 -22.42 -21.35
CA MET A 190 -15.68 -21.78 -20.60
C MET A 190 -14.51 -21.41 -21.52
N THR A 191 -13.83 -20.32 -21.20
CA THR A 191 -12.58 -19.89 -21.84
C THR A 191 -11.43 -20.07 -20.86
N ALA A 192 -10.40 -20.81 -21.26
CA ALA A 192 -9.13 -20.85 -20.55
C ALA A 192 -8.24 -19.69 -21.03
N VAL A 193 -7.60 -18.98 -20.10
CA VAL A 193 -6.64 -17.91 -20.36
C VAL A 193 -5.39 -18.19 -19.53
N SER A 194 -4.24 -18.22 -20.19
CA SER A 194 -2.95 -18.57 -19.57
C SER A 194 -1.82 -17.77 -20.18
N CYS A 195 -0.65 -17.83 -19.56
CA CYS A 195 0.61 -17.30 -20.08
C CYS A 195 0.98 -17.86 -21.47
N GLY A 196 1.64 -17.05 -22.31
CA GLY A 196 2.17 -17.44 -23.61
C GLY A 196 1.24 -17.14 -24.80
N GLU A 197 1.68 -17.45 -26.01
CA GLU A 197 0.90 -17.30 -27.24
C GLU A 197 -0.15 -18.40 -27.35
N LEU A 198 -1.36 -18.07 -27.82
CA LEU A 198 -2.37 -19.08 -28.16
C LEU A 198 -2.03 -19.66 -29.53
N VAL A 199 -1.65 -20.94 -29.57
CA VAL A 199 -1.29 -21.63 -30.82
C VAL A 199 -2.54 -22.15 -31.52
N GLU A 200 -3.37 -22.91 -30.79
CA GLU A 200 -4.60 -23.48 -31.32
C GLU A 200 -5.64 -23.73 -30.21
N VAL A 201 -6.91 -23.82 -30.61
CA VAL A 201 -8.04 -24.25 -29.78
C VAL A 201 -8.72 -25.40 -30.50
N VAL A 202 -8.65 -26.60 -29.93
CA VAL A 202 -9.17 -27.84 -30.53
C VAL A 202 -10.41 -28.27 -29.77
N MET A 203 -11.47 -28.66 -30.49
CA MET A 203 -12.62 -29.33 -29.86
C MET A 203 -12.27 -30.79 -29.60
N THR A 204 -12.52 -31.27 -28.38
CA THR A 204 -12.41 -32.69 -28.05
C THR A 204 -13.32 -33.55 -28.94
N PRO A 205 -12.99 -34.84 -29.20
CA PRO A 205 -13.79 -35.72 -30.05
C PRO A 205 -15.27 -35.83 -29.63
N ASP A 206 -15.55 -35.70 -28.33
CA ASP A 206 -16.91 -35.74 -27.76
C ASP A 206 -17.72 -34.45 -28.00
N LEU A 207 -17.13 -33.40 -28.57
CA LEU A 207 -17.71 -32.07 -28.82
C LEU A 207 -18.21 -31.31 -27.57
N ARG A 208 -17.91 -31.85 -26.37
CA ARG A 208 -18.30 -31.27 -25.06
C ARG A 208 -17.25 -30.34 -24.47
N ARG A 209 -15.97 -30.55 -24.76
CA ARG A 209 -14.86 -29.78 -24.18
C ARG A 209 -13.98 -29.16 -25.27
N LYS A 210 -13.32 -28.05 -24.92
CA LYS A 210 -12.29 -27.37 -25.72
C LYS A 210 -10.93 -27.56 -25.06
N THR A 211 -9.90 -27.81 -25.85
CA THR A 211 -8.51 -27.87 -25.42
C THR A 211 -7.77 -26.66 -25.99
N TYR A 212 -7.20 -25.85 -25.10
CA TYR A 212 -6.42 -24.66 -25.44
C TYR A 212 -4.93 -25.00 -25.36
N HIS A 213 -4.19 -24.75 -26.44
CA HIS A 213 -2.75 -24.97 -26.50
C HIS A 213 -2.02 -23.63 -26.49
N TYR A 214 -1.34 -23.32 -25.38
CA TYR A 214 -0.49 -22.15 -25.22
C TYR A 214 0.99 -22.52 -25.25
N THR A 215 1.84 -21.64 -25.78
CA THR A 215 3.30 -21.79 -25.74
C THR A 215 3.97 -20.53 -25.21
N VAL A 216 4.81 -20.68 -24.19
CA VAL A 216 5.68 -19.64 -23.64
C VAL A 216 7.09 -19.90 -24.16
N SER A 217 7.46 -19.18 -25.22
CA SER A 217 8.76 -19.27 -25.89
C SER A 217 9.87 -18.55 -25.11
N VAL A 218 9.54 -17.44 -24.46
CA VAL A 218 10.44 -16.68 -23.58
C VAL A 218 10.66 -17.47 -22.28
N PRO A 219 11.91 -17.69 -21.83
CA PRO A 219 12.18 -18.48 -20.64
C PRO A 219 11.74 -17.76 -19.36
N VAL A 220 10.80 -18.34 -18.62
CA VAL A 220 10.20 -17.78 -17.39
C VAL A 220 10.14 -18.82 -16.27
N SER A 221 10.23 -18.36 -15.03
CA SER A 221 10.20 -19.22 -13.84
C SER A 221 8.79 -19.76 -13.53
N ALA A 222 8.71 -20.90 -12.86
CA ALA A 222 7.44 -21.56 -12.51
C ALA A 222 6.46 -20.67 -11.70
N PRO A 223 6.89 -19.80 -10.77
CA PRO A 223 5.98 -18.87 -10.07
C PRO A 223 5.31 -17.82 -10.98
N ASN A 224 5.84 -17.60 -12.19
CA ASN A 224 5.32 -16.62 -13.15
C ASN A 224 4.33 -17.22 -14.16
N ILE A 225 3.93 -18.48 -13.98
CA ILE A 225 2.87 -19.15 -14.75
C ILE A 225 1.55 -19.05 -13.97
N ALA A 226 0.48 -18.74 -14.68
CA ALA A 226 -0.87 -18.60 -14.14
C ALA A 226 -1.93 -19.07 -15.14
N LEU A 227 -3.10 -19.42 -14.62
CA LEU A 227 -4.27 -19.86 -15.37
C LEU A 227 -5.54 -19.21 -14.79
N ALA A 228 -6.42 -18.75 -15.66
CA ALA A 228 -7.80 -18.43 -15.33
C ALA A 228 -8.76 -19.18 -16.28
N VAL A 229 -9.83 -19.73 -15.76
CA VAL A 229 -10.88 -20.44 -16.51
C VAL A 229 -12.24 -19.93 -16.07
N GLY A 230 -13.05 -19.45 -17.01
CA GLY A 230 -14.38 -18.93 -16.71
C GLY A 230 -15.11 -18.50 -17.98
N PRO A 231 -16.35 -18.00 -17.87
CA PRO A 231 -17.15 -17.54 -19.01
C PRO A 231 -16.71 -16.14 -19.43
N PHE A 232 -15.44 -15.97 -19.81
CA PHE A 232 -14.86 -14.66 -20.08
C PHE A 232 -15.28 -14.10 -21.45
N GLU A 233 -15.79 -12.86 -21.45
CA GLU A 233 -15.94 -12.05 -22.66
C GLU A 233 -14.58 -11.44 -23.04
N ILE A 234 -14.27 -11.43 -24.35
CA ILE A 234 -12.97 -10.96 -24.88
C ILE A 234 -13.12 -9.55 -25.47
N TYR A 235 -12.24 -8.64 -25.07
CA TYR A 235 -12.06 -7.33 -25.66
C TYR A 235 -10.60 -7.13 -26.10
N VAL A 236 -10.39 -6.85 -27.38
CA VAL A 236 -9.07 -6.52 -27.94
C VAL A 236 -8.92 -5.01 -27.97
N ASP A 237 -7.76 -4.48 -27.57
CA ASP A 237 -7.52 -3.04 -27.59
C ASP A 237 -7.50 -2.50 -29.04
N PRO A 238 -8.15 -1.36 -29.31
CA PRO A 238 -8.25 -0.81 -30.67
C PRO A 238 -6.97 -0.12 -31.15
N HIS A 239 -6.06 0.26 -30.25
CA HIS A 239 -4.79 0.91 -30.58
C HIS A 239 -3.62 -0.10 -30.65
N MET A 240 -3.63 -1.14 -29.82
CA MET A 240 -2.64 -2.23 -29.86
C MET A 240 -3.28 -3.62 -29.78
N HIS A 241 -3.39 -4.28 -30.93
CA HIS A 241 -4.04 -5.60 -31.04
C HIS A 241 -3.33 -6.75 -30.29
N GLU A 242 -2.08 -6.55 -29.86
CA GLU A 242 -1.33 -7.47 -28.99
C GLU A 242 -1.84 -7.46 -27.53
N VAL A 243 -2.62 -6.44 -27.16
CA VAL A 243 -3.21 -6.24 -25.83
C VAL A 243 -4.66 -6.74 -25.85
N THR A 244 -4.94 -7.70 -24.97
CA THR A 244 -6.25 -8.37 -24.87
C THR A 244 -6.76 -8.39 -23.43
N HIS A 245 -8.07 -8.28 -23.27
CA HIS A 245 -8.73 -8.13 -21.99
C HIS A 245 -9.89 -9.11 -21.89
N PHE A 246 -10.02 -9.71 -20.72
CA PHE A 246 -10.98 -10.76 -20.40
C PHE A 246 -11.72 -10.31 -19.14
N CYS A 247 -13.06 -10.27 -19.18
CA CYS A 247 -13.88 -9.99 -18.01
C CYS A 247 -15.03 -10.99 -17.90
N LEU A 248 -15.57 -11.13 -16.69
CA LEU A 248 -16.82 -11.86 -16.48
C LEU A 248 -17.96 -11.21 -17.32
N PRO A 249 -19.04 -11.97 -17.63
CA PRO A 249 -20.11 -11.48 -18.47
C PRO A 249 -20.76 -10.19 -17.93
N GLN A 250 -21.38 -9.41 -18.82
CA GLN A 250 -22.10 -8.15 -18.50
C GLN A 250 -21.20 -6.97 -18.06
N LEU A 251 -19.93 -7.19 -17.68
CA LEU A 251 -19.01 -6.13 -17.23
C LEU A 251 -18.31 -5.35 -18.36
N MET A 252 -18.50 -5.77 -19.61
CA MET A 252 -17.87 -5.22 -20.82
C MET A 252 -17.90 -3.68 -20.97
N PRO A 253 -18.99 -2.94 -20.64
CA PRO A 253 -19.00 -1.48 -20.72
C PRO A 253 -18.06 -0.79 -19.72
N LEU A 254 -17.87 -1.40 -18.53
CA LEU A 254 -16.96 -0.90 -17.50
C LEU A 254 -15.50 -1.19 -17.88
N LEU A 255 -15.24 -2.38 -18.46
CA LEU A 255 -13.92 -2.76 -18.97
C LEU A 255 -13.40 -1.76 -20.00
N LYS A 256 -14.20 -1.47 -21.04
CA LYS A 256 -13.82 -0.55 -22.14
C LYS A 256 -13.41 0.84 -21.65
N ASN A 257 -14.07 1.36 -20.62
CA ASN A 257 -13.73 2.66 -20.02
C ASN A 257 -12.47 2.57 -19.16
N THR A 258 -12.35 1.53 -18.33
CA THR A 258 -11.23 1.33 -17.41
C THR A 258 -9.91 1.18 -18.16
N VAL A 259 -9.91 0.33 -19.19
CA VAL A 259 -8.74 -0.08 -19.98
C VAL A 259 -8.25 0.98 -20.97
N ARG A 260 -9.08 1.96 -21.34
CA ARG A 260 -8.83 2.91 -22.44
C ARG A 260 -7.43 3.54 -22.51
N TYR A 261 -6.78 3.73 -21.36
CA TYR A 261 -5.47 4.39 -21.21
C TYR A 261 -4.28 3.42 -21.23
N MET A 262 -4.51 2.11 -21.45
CA MET A 262 -3.50 1.07 -21.37
C MET A 262 -2.37 1.28 -22.41
N HIS A 263 -2.73 1.72 -23.63
CA HIS A 263 -1.74 1.98 -24.68
C HIS A 263 -0.77 3.11 -24.32
N GLU A 264 -1.25 4.20 -23.70
CA GLU A 264 -0.42 5.31 -23.21
C GLU A 264 0.65 4.85 -22.19
N ALA A 265 0.34 3.81 -21.40
CA ALA A 265 1.26 3.25 -20.42
C ALA A 265 2.36 2.40 -21.07
N PHE A 266 2.02 1.58 -22.08
CA PHE A 266 3.00 0.85 -22.87
C PHE A 266 3.93 1.80 -23.64
N GLU A 267 3.38 2.77 -24.38
CA GLU A 267 4.18 3.76 -25.11
C GLU A 267 5.17 4.49 -24.19
N PHE A 268 4.73 4.88 -22.98
CA PHE A 268 5.61 5.49 -21.99
C PHE A 268 6.73 4.55 -21.51
N TYR A 269 6.44 3.27 -21.27
CA TYR A 269 7.46 2.33 -20.81
C TYR A 269 8.47 1.97 -21.90
N GLU A 270 8.03 1.84 -23.15
CA GLU A 270 8.92 1.62 -24.28
C GLU A 270 9.79 2.86 -24.58
N GLU A 271 9.22 4.07 -24.48
CA GLU A 271 9.95 5.35 -24.55
C GLU A 271 11.03 5.43 -23.45
N ALA A 272 10.63 5.22 -22.19
CA ALA A 272 11.50 5.40 -21.02
C ALA A 272 12.60 4.33 -20.88
N LEU A 273 12.36 3.11 -21.33
CA LEU A 273 13.34 2.00 -21.30
C LEU A 273 14.11 1.89 -22.63
N THR A 274 13.66 2.55 -23.70
CA THR A 274 14.21 2.46 -25.07
C THR A 274 14.28 1.03 -25.60
N GLN A 275 13.31 0.20 -25.20
CA GLN A 275 13.22 -1.22 -25.54
C GLN A 275 11.74 -1.59 -25.65
N ARG A 276 11.38 -2.43 -26.64
CA ARG A 276 10.01 -2.94 -26.79
C ARG A 276 9.62 -3.84 -25.62
N TYR A 277 8.31 -4.02 -25.42
CA TYR A 277 7.78 -5.00 -24.48
C TYR A 277 8.39 -6.40 -24.74
N PRO A 278 8.85 -7.16 -23.74
CA PRO A 278 9.71 -8.34 -23.98
C PRO A 278 8.97 -9.59 -24.44
N PHE A 279 7.64 -9.55 -24.45
CA PHE A 279 6.78 -10.65 -24.88
C PHE A 279 5.90 -10.22 -26.06
N THR A 280 5.31 -11.20 -26.74
CA THR A 280 4.55 -11.02 -28.00
C THR A 280 3.07 -10.67 -27.82
N CYS A 281 2.53 -10.84 -26.61
CA CYS A 281 1.15 -10.46 -26.29
C CYS A 281 1.00 -10.14 -24.80
N TYR A 282 -0.04 -9.39 -24.48
CA TYR A 282 -0.41 -9.05 -23.11
C TYR A 282 -1.90 -9.32 -22.86
N LYS A 283 -2.21 -9.93 -21.71
CA LYS A 283 -3.56 -10.37 -21.32
C LYS A 283 -3.93 -9.82 -19.95
N GLN A 284 -5.09 -9.19 -19.82
CA GLN A 284 -5.69 -8.89 -18.50
C GLN A 284 -6.91 -9.76 -18.26
N VAL A 285 -6.98 -10.40 -17.10
CA VAL A 285 -8.17 -11.14 -16.67
C VAL A 285 -8.74 -10.50 -15.41
N PHE A 286 -9.97 -10.03 -15.48
CA PHE A 286 -10.70 -9.47 -14.34
C PHE A 286 -11.53 -10.59 -13.67
N VAL A 287 -11.17 -10.93 -12.44
CA VAL A 287 -11.78 -11.99 -11.62
C VAL A 287 -12.25 -11.43 -10.27
N ASP A 288 -13.16 -12.15 -9.62
CA ASP A 288 -13.62 -11.83 -8.27
C ASP A 288 -12.78 -12.55 -7.19
N GLU A 289 -12.94 -12.19 -5.91
CA GLU A 289 -12.33 -12.85 -4.75
C GLU A 289 -10.79 -12.99 -4.77
N ILE A 290 -10.08 -12.09 -5.45
CA ILE A 290 -8.60 -12.09 -5.55
C ILE A 290 -7.91 -11.53 -4.28
N ASP A 291 -6.79 -12.14 -3.88
CA ASP A 291 -6.05 -11.82 -2.65
C ASP A 291 -5.31 -10.47 -2.66
N ASN A 292 -5.05 -9.91 -3.84
CA ASN A 292 -4.48 -8.57 -4.07
C ASN A 292 -5.17 -7.93 -5.27
N ASP A 293 -5.21 -6.60 -5.33
CA ASP A 293 -5.85 -5.87 -6.45
C ASP A 293 -5.26 -6.24 -7.83
N CYS A 294 -4.00 -6.71 -7.85
CA CYS A 294 -3.27 -7.14 -9.03
C CYS A 294 -2.21 -8.20 -8.67
N ASN A 295 -2.20 -9.30 -9.43
CA ASN A 295 -1.10 -10.26 -9.48
C ASN A 295 -0.55 -10.34 -10.92
N ALA A 296 0.71 -9.95 -11.10
CA ALA A 296 1.38 -9.93 -12.40
C ALA A 296 2.13 -11.25 -12.67
N TYR A 297 1.88 -11.84 -13.84
CA TYR A 297 2.49 -13.09 -14.33
C TYR A 297 3.09 -12.87 -15.74
N ALA A 298 3.81 -13.86 -16.28
CA ALA A 298 4.36 -13.76 -17.63
C ALA A 298 3.25 -13.59 -18.68
N THR A 299 3.29 -12.54 -19.51
CA THR A 299 2.25 -12.15 -20.51
C THR A 299 0.83 -11.91 -19.98
N MET A 300 0.53 -12.20 -18.72
CA MET A 300 -0.82 -12.15 -18.16
C MET A 300 -0.83 -11.39 -16.84
N THR A 301 -1.87 -10.60 -16.59
CA THR A 301 -2.14 -9.98 -15.30
C THR A 301 -3.53 -10.40 -14.85
N ILE A 302 -3.64 -10.93 -13.64
CA ILE A 302 -4.93 -11.18 -13.01
C ILE A 302 -5.25 -9.98 -12.12
N LEU A 303 -6.40 -9.37 -12.34
CA LEU A 303 -6.84 -8.11 -11.74
C LEU A 303 -8.19 -8.33 -11.04
N SER A 304 -8.44 -7.55 -9.99
CA SER A 304 -9.76 -7.53 -9.35
C SER A 304 -10.82 -6.83 -10.22
N THR A 305 -12.01 -7.42 -10.30
CA THR A 305 -13.23 -6.74 -10.78
C THR A 305 -13.48 -5.38 -10.10
N HIS A 306 -12.99 -5.16 -8.87
CA HIS A 306 -13.12 -3.90 -8.14
C HIS A 306 -12.40 -2.71 -8.80
N LEU A 307 -11.52 -2.94 -9.77
CA LEU A 307 -10.86 -1.86 -10.52
C LEU A 307 -11.74 -1.31 -11.65
N LEU A 308 -12.77 -2.07 -12.08
CA LEU A 308 -13.68 -1.72 -13.16
C LEU A 308 -14.59 -0.57 -12.75
N HIS A 309 -14.62 0.49 -13.57
CA HIS A 309 -15.44 1.67 -13.29
C HIS A 309 -16.02 2.32 -14.56
N SER A 310 -17.11 3.05 -14.37
CA SER A 310 -17.66 3.97 -15.36
C SER A 310 -16.86 5.27 -15.40
N ILE A 311 -16.84 5.93 -16.56
CA ILE A 311 -16.28 7.29 -16.72
C ILE A 311 -16.91 8.33 -15.77
N ALA A 312 -18.10 8.07 -15.25
CA ALA A 312 -18.78 8.89 -14.27
C ALA A 312 -18.15 8.83 -12.86
N ILE A 313 -17.21 7.90 -12.60
CA ILE A 313 -16.57 7.67 -11.30
C ILE A 313 -15.14 8.25 -11.29
N ILE A 314 -14.97 9.40 -10.64
CA ILE A 314 -13.70 10.16 -10.65
C ILE A 314 -12.64 9.51 -9.75
N ASP A 315 -12.96 9.20 -8.49
CA ASP A 315 -11.99 8.76 -7.47
C ASP A 315 -11.29 7.44 -7.84
N GLN A 316 -11.97 6.51 -8.53
CA GLN A 316 -11.41 5.21 -8.91
C GLN A 316 -10.36 5.32 -10.03
N THR A 317 -10.43 6.34 -10.92
CA THR A 317 -9.56 6.43 -12.10
C THR A 317 -8.08 6.52 -11.73
N PHE A 318 -7.72 7.22 -10.65
CA PHE A 318 -6.33 7.28 -10.18
C PHE A 318 -5.83 5.91 -9.71
N VAL A 319 -6.63 5.22 -8.89
CA VAL A 319 -6.29 3.90 -8.32
C VAL A 319 -6.15 2.86 -9.42
N ALA A 320 -7.13 2.76 -10.32
CA ALA A 320 -7.13 1.78 -11.41
C ALA A 320 -5.90 1.96 -12.34
N ARG A 321 -5.60 3.20 -12.77
CA ARG A 321 -4.42 3.44 -13.62
C ARG A 321 -3.11 3.12 -12.90
N LYS A 322 -2.96 3.50 -11.62
CA LYS A 322 -1.75 3.19 -10.83
C LYS A 322 -1.52 1.68 -10.72
N VAL A 323 -2.57 0.91 -10.45
CA VAL A 323 -2.48 -0.56 -10.33
C VAL A 323 -2.15 -1.21 -11.68
N MET A 324 -2.82 -0.81 -12.78
CA MET A 324 -2.51 -1.33 -14.12
C MET A 324 -1.10 -0.95 -14.59
N SER A 325 -0.64 0.30 -14.38
CA SER A 325 0.72 0.69 -14.77
C SER A 325 1.79 -0.08 -13.98
N LYS A 326 1.53 -0.33 -12.68
CA LYS A 326 2.39 -1.17 -11.86
C LYS A 326 2.47 -2.61 -12.40
N ALA A 327 1.36 -3.19 -12.85
CA ALA A 327 1.33 -4.54 -13.42
C ALA A 327 2.26 -4.70 -14.64
N ILE A 328 2.27 -3.72 -15.55
CA ILE A 328 3.18 -3.73 -16.72
C ILE A 328 4.63 -3.66 -16.24
N ALA A 329 4.93 -2.78 -15.27
CA ALA A 329 6.27 -2.60 -14.74
C ALA A 329 6.80 -3.86 -14.02
N GLU A 330 5.94 -4.59 -13.29
CA GLU A 330 6.27 -5.88 -12.67
C GLU A 330 6.51 -7.00 -13.71
N GLN A 331 5.95 -6.91 -14.91
CA GLN A 331 6.26 -7.85 -15.99
C GLN A 331 7.63 -7.62 -16.62
N PHE A 332 8.06 -6.37 -16.81
CA PHE A 332 9.45 -6.06 -17.18
C PHE A 332 10.42 -6.49 -16.06
N PHE A 333 10.10 -6.13 -14.81
CA PHE A 333 10.94 -6.34 -13.62
C PHE A 333 10.20 -7.20 -12.58
N GLY A 334 10.33 -8.52 -12.71
CA GLY A 334 9.63 -9.52 -11.92
C GLY A 334 9.34 -10.78 -12.75
N CYS A 335 8.77 -10.60 -13.94
CA CYS A 335 8.49 -11.71 -14.87
C CYS A 335 9.62 -11.96 -15.89
N PHE A 336 10.07 -10.93 -16.60
CA PHE A 336 11.13 -11.05 -17.62
C PHE A 336 12.53 -11.05 -16.98
N ILE A 337 12.89 -9.97 -16.28
CA ILE A 337 14.04 -9.98 -15.36
C ILE A 337 13.55 -10.53 -14.01
N THR A 338 14.16 -11.63 -13.56
CA THR A 338 13.77 -12.34 -12.33
C THR A 338 14.78 -12.14 -11.21
N MET A 339 14.39 -12.31 -9.94
CA MET A 339 15.31 -12.26 -8.81
C MET A 339 16.14 -13.55 -8.71
N GLN A 340 17.45 -13.44 -8.44
CA GLN A 340 18.31 -14.62 -8.24
C GLN A 340 18.04 -15.33 -6.90
N ASN A 341 17.73 -14.55 -5.86
CA ASN A 341 17.46 -15.01 -4.51
C ASN A 341 16.37 -14.11 -3.91
N TRP A 342 15.65 -14.60 -2.89
CA TRP A 342 14.65 -13.80 -2.16
C TRP A 342 15.22 -12.48 -1.61
N SER A 343 16.49 -12.45 -1.20
CA SER A 343 17.21 -11.24 -0.76
C SER A 343 17.34 -10.14 -1.83
N ASP A 344 17.08 -10.45 -3.10
CA ASP A 344 17.14 -9.50 -4.21
C ASP A 344 15.74 -9.07 -4.70
N ALA A 345 14.66 -9.55 -4.07
CA ALA A 345 13.27 -9.21 -4.42
C ALA A 345 12.99 -7.70 -4.39
N TRP A 346 13.73 -6.96 -3.55
CA TRP A 346 13.63 -5.51 -3.45
C TRP A 346 13.99 -4.79 -4.77
N LEU A 347 14.85 -5.36 -5.61
CA LEU A 347 15.22 -4.77 -6.90
C LEU A 347 14.07 -4.83 -7.90
N ALA A 348 13.53 -6.03 -8.15
CA ALA A 348 12.44 -6.20 -9.11
C ALA A 348 11.24 -5.32 -8.73
N ARG A 349 10.78 -5.45 -7.48
CA ARG A 349 9.63 -4.69 -6.95
C ARG A 349 9.89 -3.19 -6.83
N GLY A 350 11.10 -2.79 -6.41
CA GLY A 350 11.46 -1.38 -6.24
C GLY A 350 11.65 -0.64 -7.56
N ILE A 351 12.19 -1.31 -8.59
CA ILE A 351 12.27 -0.76 -9.96
C ILE A 351 10.87 -0.67 -10.56
N ALA A 352 10.02 -1.68 -10.39
CA ALA A 352 8.64 -1.64 -10.87
C ALA A 352 7.82 -0.49 -10.24
N GLU A 353 7.90 -0.30 -8.92
CA GLU A 353 7.23 0.82 -8.24
C GLU A 353 7.82 2.19 -8.63
N TYR A 354 9.14 2.29 -8.85
CA TYR A 354 9.77 3.51 -9.40
C TYR A 354 9.28 3.86 -10.81
N MET A 355 9.15 2.87 -11.70
CA MET A 355 8.60 3.07 -13.06
C MET A 355 7.11 3.46 -13.01
N CYS A 356 6.33 2.87 -12.10
CA CYS A 356 4.98 3.34 -11.78
C CYS A 356 4.97 4.79 -11.24
N GLY A 357 6.00 5.16 -10.46
CA GLY A 357 6.29 6.52 -10.01
C GLY A 357 6.43 7.52 -11.16
N LEU A 358 7.30 7.21 -12.12
CA LEU A 358 7.53 8.07 -13.30
C LEU A 358 6.28 8.19 -14.19
N TYR A 359 5.53 7.11 -14.42
CA TYR A 359 4.27 7.16 -15.17
C TYR A 359 3.23 8.04 -14.45
N SER A 360 3.07 7.84 -13.14
CA SER A 360 2.15 8.64 -12.32
C SER A 360 2.52 10.14 -12.34
N LYS A 361 3.82 10.46 -12.37
CA LYS A 361 4.34 11.83 -12.52
C LYS A 361 4.01 12.43 -13.90
N LYS A 362 4.03 11.64 -14.99
CA LYS A 362 3.62 12.07 -16.35
C LYS A 362 2.10 12.30 -16.44
N CYS A 363 1.28 11.38 -15.91
CA CYS A 363 -0.18 11.43 -16.05
C CYS A 363 -0.91 12.33 -15.05
N PHE A 364 -0.48 12.38 -13.78
CA PHE A 364 -1.17 13.11 -12.71
C PHE A 364 -0.38 14.33 -12.20
N GLY A 365 0.80 14.58 -12.78
CA GLY A 365 1.65 15.73 -12.50
C GLY A 365 2.56 15.59 -11.27
N ASN A 366 3.60 16.42 -11.26
CA ASN A 366 4.67 16.37 -10.26
C ASN A 366 4.18 16.62 -8.81
N ASN A 367 3.13 17.42 -8.62
CA ASN A 367 2.61 17.75 -7.29
C ASN A 367 1.98 16.55 -6.58
N ALA A 368 1.15 15.77 -7.29
CA ALA A 368 0.57 14.53 -6.77
C ALA A 368 1.67 13.49 -6.49
N TYR A 369 2.65 13.36 -7.38
CA TYR A 369 3.82 12.49 -7.17
C TYR A 369 4.61 12.87 -5.91
N ARG A 370 4.93 14.16 -5.70
CA ARG A 370 5.65 14.62 -4.49
C ARG A 370 4.85 14.38 -3.20
N ALA A 371 3.54 14.56 -3.23
CA ALA A 371 2.68 14.26 -2.08
C ALA A 371 2.69 12.76 -1.74
N TRP A 372 2.58 11.90 -2.76
CA TRP A 372 2.67 10.44 -2.61
C TRP A 372 4.03 9.99 -2.05
N ILE A 373 5.15 10.53 -2.56
CA ILE A 373 6.50 10.21 -2.05
C ILE A 373 6.65 10.60 -0.56
N ARG A 374 6.11 11.76 -0.13
CA ARG A 374 6.12 12.15 1.29
C ARG A 374 5.32 11.17 2.14
N ASP A 375 4.13 10.77 1.68
CA ASP A 375 3.25 9.90 2.46
C ASP A 375 3.83 8.47 2.57
N GLU A 376 4.48 7.94 1.52
CA GLU A 376 5.25 6.69 1.61
C GLU A 376 6.46 6.79 2.55
N LEU A 377 7.20 7.91 2.50
CA LEU A 377 8.32 8.15 3.43
C LEU A 377 7.83 8.17 4.89
N ALA A 378 6.70 8.81 5.16
CA ALA A 378 6.10 8.87 6.49
C ALA A 378 5.63 7.48 6.98
N GLU A 379 5.09 6.64 6.10
CA GLU A 379 4.72 5.26 6.43
C GLU A 379 5.92 4.36 6.74
N VAL A 380 6.99 4.44 5.93
CA VAL A 380 8.24 3.70 6.15
C VAL A 380 8.86 4.10 7.49
N VAL A 381 8.97 5.41 7.77
CA VAL A 381 9.48 5.93 9.05
C VAL A 381 8.63 5.41 10.23
N LYS A 382 7.30 5.55 10.15
CA LYS A 382 6.37 5.11 11.20
C LYS A 382 6.45 3.61 11.48
N TYR A 383 6.70 2.78 10.45
CA TYR A 383 6.94 1.35 10.64
C TYR A 383 8.29 1.10 11.32
N GLU A 384 9.38 1.72 10.84
CA GLU A 384 10.72 1.50 11.37
C GLU A 384 10.85 1.98 12.83
N GLU A 385 10.23 3.09 13.22
CA GLU A 385 10.17 3.56 14.62
C GLU A 385 9.41 2.57 15.54
N LYS A 386 8.37 1.89 15.04
CA LYS A 386 7.56 0.95 15.84
C LYS A 386 8.18 -0.45 15.94
N PHE A 387 8.66 -1.01 14.83
CA PHE A 387 9.08 -2.41 14.74
C PHE A 387 10.60 -2.60 14.60
N GLY A 388 11.33 -1.60 14.12
CA GLY A 388 12.76 -1.70 13.78
C GLY A 388 13.04 -1.52 12.29
N GLY A 389 14.30 -1.24 11.96
CA GLY A 389 14.73 -0.88 10.62
C GLY A 389 14.60 -2.03 9.60
N ILE A 390 14.03 -1.75 8.42
CA ILE A 390 13.79 -2.74 7.37
C ILE A 390 15.09 -3.00 6.59
N ILE A 391 15.44 -4.27 6.43
CA ILE A 391 16.62 -4.73 5.69
C ILE A 391 16.12 -5.21 4.32
N LEU A 392 16.69 -4.67 3.23
CA LEU A 392 16.29 -5.01 1.87
C LEU A 392 17.09 -6.21 1.33
N ASP A 393 18.40 -6.24 1.56
CA ASP A 393 19.30 -7.36 1.22
C ASP A 393 19.84 -7.99 2.51
N CYS A 394 19.45 -9.25 2.79
CA CYS A 394 19.94 -10.02 3.93
C CYS A 394 21.00 -11.07 3.56
N SER A 395 21.53 -11.07 2.33
CA SER A 395 22.46 -12.08 1.82
C SER A 395 23.87 -11.93 2.40
N GLN A 396 24.32 -10.70 2.63
CA GLN A 396 25.65 -10.37 3.14
C GLN A 396 25.53 -9.49 4.39
N ALA A 397 26.42 -9.72 5.35
CA ALA A 397 26.64 -8.74 6.41
C ALA A 397 27.23 -7.46 5.79
N PRO A 398 26.83 -6.26 6.24
CA PRO A 398 27.44 -5.01 5.77
C PRO A 398 28.92 -4.98 6.12
N ALA A 399 29.70 -4.22 5.36
CA ALA A 399 31.05 -3.91 5.80
C ALA A 399 31.03 -3.23 7.18
N PRO A 400 32.00 -3.51 8.07
CA PRO A 400 32.15 -2.72 9.29
C PRO A 400 32.35 -1.25 8.88
N PRO A 401 31.69 -0.29 9.57
CA PRO A 401 31.77 1.11 9.19
C PRO A 401 33.23 1.58 9.21
N ALA A 402 33.63 2.34 8.19
CA ALA A 402 34.98 2.89 8.10
C ALA A 402 35.25 3.82 9.29
N VAL A 403 35.91 3.27 10.32
CA VAL A 403 36.19 4.01 11.55
C VAL A 403 37.29 5.02 11.27
N SER A 404 36.95 6.32 11.33
CA SER A 404 37.92 7.40 11.38
C SER A 404 38.90 7.14 12.51
N SER A 405 40.20 7.14 12.22
CA SER A 405 41.26 6.60 13.08
C SER A 405 41.62 7.47 14.30
N ILE A 406 40.67 7.66 15.23
CA ILE A 406 40.91 8.13 16.60
C ILE A 406 40.02 7.31 17.56
N ASN A 407 40.64 6.85 18.65
CA ASN A 407 40.09 6.09 19.79
C ASN A 407 39.71 4.62 19.56
N GLN A 408 40.61 3.76 20.02
CA GLN A 408 40.36 2.33 20.25
C GLN A 408 39.34 2.15 21.38
N SER A 409 38.10 1.83 21.02
CA SER A 409 37.19 1.06 21.88
C SER A 409 36.99 -0.31 21.23
N PRO A 410 36.98 -1.42 22.00
CA PRO A 410 36.96 -2.76 21.42
C PRO A 410 35.71 -2.96 20.56
N ALA A 411 35.89 -3.64 19.43
CA ALA A 411 34.86 -3.84 18.43
C ALA A 411 33.53 -4.29 19.05
N ALA A 412 32.44 -3.61 18.70
CA ALA A 412 31.09 -4.12 18.95
C ALA A 412 31.05 -5.56 18.38
N PRO A 413 30.73 -6.58 19.19
CA PRO A 413 31.00 -7.95 18.83
C PRO A 413 30.17 -8.35 17.61
N ALA A 414 30.80 -9.06 16.65
CA ALA A 414 30.16 -9.57 15.45
C ALA A 414 28.93 -10.47 15.69
N LYS A 415 28.65 -10.84 16.95
CA LYS A 415 27.40 -11.48 17.39
C LYS A 415 26.18 -10.57 17.23
N ALA A 416 26.31 -9.25 17.40
CA ALA A 416 25.17 -8.32 17.39
C ALA A 416 24.47 -8.16 16.02
N TYR A 417 25.09 -8.64 14.93
CA TYR A 417 24.49 -8.62 13.58
C TYR A 417 23.83 -9.95 13.19
N ASN A 418 23.98 -11.01 14.01
CA ASN A 418 23.38 -12.32 13.76
C ASN A 418 22.04 -12.53 14.49
N ASP A 419 21.73 -11.68 15.46
CA ASP A 419 20.41 -11.65 16.09
C ASP A 419 19.44 -10.89 15.18
N ASN A 420 18.53 -11.65 14.56
CA ASN A 420 17.46 -11.11 13.74
C ASN A 420 16.61 -10.12 14.57
N PRO A 421 16.50 -8.82 14.20
CA PRO A 421 15.90 -7.81 15.06
C PRO A 421 14.38 -7.93 15.20
N PHE A 422 13.74 -8.78 14.39
CA PHE A 422 12.32 -9.07 14.39
C PHE A 422 12.02 -10.44 15.01
N TYR A 423 10.80 -10.62 15.48
CA TYR A 423 10.29 -11.89 16.01
C TYR A 423 10.04 -12.94 14.91
N PHE A 424 10.13 -12.56 13.63
CA PHE A 424 9.99 -13.41 12.46
C PHE A 424 11.27 -13.37 11.59
N PRO A 425 11.74 -14.50 11.02
CA PRO A 425 12.92 -14.52 10.15
C PRO A 425 12.71 -13.80 8.81
N ILE A 426 13.69 -12.98 8.37
CA ILE A 426 13.67 -12.28 7.07
C ILE A 426 14.22 -13.14 5.91
N LYS A 427 14.90 -14.26 6.20
CA LYS A 427 15.71 -15.00 5.20
C LYS A 427 14.93 -15.84 4.19
N ASN A 428 13.66 -16.13 4.45
CA ASN A 428 12.81 -16.91 3.56
C ASN A 428 11.42 -16.26 3.50
N ILE A 429 10.80 -16.32 2.34
CA ILE A 429 9.53 -15.65 2.07
C ILE A 429 8.37 -16.15 2.94
N HIS A 430 8.29 -17.45 3.20
CA HIS A 430 7.19 -18.06 3.94
C HIS A 430 7.23 -17.76 5.45
N THR A 431 8.26 -17.06 5.93
CA THR A 431 8.44 -16.72 7.34
C THR A 431 8.26 -15.24 7.67
N ILE A 432 7.91 -14.39 6.69
CA ILE A 432 7.89 -12.93 6.84
C ILE A 432 6.46 -12.42 7.03
N SER A 433 6.29 -11.43 7.92
CA SER A 433 5.05 -10.67 8.07
C SER A 433 4.64 -9.98 6.75
N PRO A 434 3.43 -10.20 6.20
CA PRO A 434 2.90 -9.45 5.06
C PRO A 434 3.05 -7.93 5.17
N LYS A 435 2.91 -7.35 6.38
CA LYS A 435 3.09 -5.91 6.59
C LYS A 435 4.55 -5.47 6.41
N TYR A 436 5.52 -6.31 6.78
CA TYR A 436 6.92 -6.06 6.45
C TYR A 436 7.15 -6.08 4.94
N VAL A 437 6.54 -7.04 4.22
CA VAL A 437 6.66 -7.16 2.76
C VAL A 437 6.12 -5.92 2.05
N GLU A 438 4.99 -5.37 2.50
CA GLU A 438 4.41 -4.14 1.95
C GLU A 438 5.33 -2.93 2.13
N ILE A 439 5.79 -2.66 3.36
CA ILE A 439 6.67 -1.52 3.63
C ILE A 439 8.07 -1.71 3.01
N MET A 440 8.53 -2.96 2.83
CA MET A 440 9.75 -3.28 2.09
C MET A 440 9.68 -2.83 0.62
N ARG A 441 8.52 -2.98 -0.05
CA ARG A 441 8.30 -2.47 -1.42
C ARG A 441 8.41 -0.94 -1.46
N LYS A 442 7.67 -0.24 -0.59
CA LYS A 442 7.71 1.23 -0.43
C LYS A 442 9.13 1.75 -0.11
N LYS A 443 9.87 1.06 0.77
CA LYS A 443 11.28 1.41 1.06
C LYS A 443 12.18 1.18 -0.16
N ALA A 444 11.99 0.10 -0.92
CA ALA A 444 12.75 -0.17 -2.13
C ALA A 444 12.53 0.92 -3.20
N HIS A 445 11.27 1.34 -3.42
CA HIS A 445 10.94 2.48 -4.28
C HIS A 445 11.72 3.75 -3.89
N LEU A 446 11.69 4.12 -2.60
CA LEU A 446 12.41 5.28 -2.09
C LEU A 446 13.94 5.13 -2.24
N VAL A 447 14.51 3.94 -2.06
CA VAL A 447 15.96 3.69 -2.25
C VAL A 447 16.37 3.78 -3.73
N ILE A 448 15.56 3.31 -4.67
CA ILE A 448 15.80 3.52 -6.11
C ILE A 448 15.75 5.02 -6.45
N ARG A 449 14.82 5.77 -5.86
CA ARG A 449 14.80 7.24 -5.96
C ARG A 449 16.02 7.91 -5.32
N MET A 450 16.57 7.38 -4.23
CA MET A 450 17.84 7.88 -3.66
C MET A 450 19.04 7.62 -4.60
N LEU A 451 19.01 6.54 -5.39
CA LEU A 451 19.99 6.30 -6.46
C LEU A 451 19.81 7.29 -7.62
N GLU A 452 18.58 7.56 -8.05
CA GLU A 452 18.24 8.58 -9.07
C GLU A 452 18.91 9.93 -8.73
N HIS A 453 18.76 10.42 -7.50
CA HIS A 453 19.36 11.70 -7.07
C HIS A 453 20.89 11.71 -6.99
N ARG A 454 21.55 10.55 -6.82
CA ARG A 454 23.02 10.43 -6.73
C ARG A 454 23.70 10.19 -8.07
N ILE A 455 22.99 9.54 -8.98
CA ILE A 455 23.50 9.09 -10.28
C ILE A 455 23.04 10.05 -11.39
N GLY A 456 21.77 10.45 -11.38
CA GLY A 456 21.05 11.12 -12.47
C GLY A 456 20.02 10.19 -13.12
N GLN A 457 18.82 10.71 -13.44
CA GLN A 457 17.70 9.92 -13.98
C GLN A 457 18.07 9.21 -15.30
N GLU A 458 18.70 9.93 -16.25
CA GLU A 458 19.09 9.38 -17.56
C GLU A 458 20.07 8.21 -17.43
N LEU A 459 21.10 8.36 -16.60
CA LEU A 459 22.09 7.30 -16.34
C LEU A 459 21.48 6.09 -15.63
N LEU A 460 20.48 6.30 -14.75
CA LEU A 460 19.75 5.20 -14.11
C LEU A 460 18.89 4.43 -15.14
N LEU A 461 18.20 5.13 -16.05
CA LEU A 461 17.44 4.50 -17.13
C LEU A 461 18.37 3.74 -18.11
N GLN A 462 19.58 4.26 -18.39
CA GLN A 462 20.60 3.53 -19.17
C GLN A 462 21.06 2.24 -18.47
N VAL A 463 21.16 2.22 -17.13
CA VAL A 463 21.43 0.98 -16.38
C VAL A 463 20.30 -0.04 -16.56
N PHE A 464 19.04 0.39 -16.49
CA PHE A 464 17.88 -0.48 -16.70
C PHE A 464 17.82 -1.03 -18.14
N ASN A 465 17.99 -0.17 -19.15
CA ASN A 465 18.10 -0.58 -20.55
C ASN A 465 19.22 -1.61 -20.75
N LYS A 466 20.42 -1.35 -20.20
CA LYS A 466 21.54 -2.29 -20.28
C LYS A 466 21.21 -3.67 -19.68
N GLN A 467 20.46 -3.73 -18.57
CA GLN A 467 19.99 -5.01 -18.02
C GLN A 467 18.97 -5.69 -18.94
N LEU A 468 17.99 -4.94 -19.46
CA LEU A 468 16.97 -5.47 -20.38
C LEU A 468 17.58 -5.96 -21.71
N ALA A 469 18.59 -5.28 -22.24
CA ALA A 469 19.31 -5.70 -23.45
C ALA A 469 20.11 -6.99 -23.22
N LEU A 470 20.77 -7.14 -22.06
CA LEU A 470 21.45 -8.39 -21.68
C LEU A 470 20.44 -9.54 -21.51
N ALA A 471 19.31 -9.29 -20.84
CA ALA A 471 18.23 -10.25 -20.68
C ALA A 471 17.61 -10.66 -22.04
N SER A 472 17.35 -9.70 -22.93
CA SER A 472 16.83 -9.95 -24.29
C SER A 472 17.77 -10.80 -25.13
N ASN A 473 19.08 -10.51 -25.08
CA ASN A 473 20.08 -11.34 -25.75
C ASN A 473 20.09 -12.77 -25.16
N ALA A 474 20.11 -12.92 -23.83
CA ALA A 474 20.07 -14.22 -23.18
C ALA A 474 18.81 -15.03 -23.51
N ALA A 475 17.62 -14.41 -23.48
CA ALA A 475 16.33 -15.03 -23.78
C ALA A 475 16.25 -15.62 -25.19
N SER A 476 16.89 -14.97 -26.17
CA SER A 476 16.95 -15.48 -27.56
C SER A 476 17.87 -16.69 -27.76
N THR A 477 18.75 -17.00 -26.80
CA THR A 477 19.72 -18.10 -26.92
C THR A 477 19.17 -19.41 -26.36
N LYS A 478 19.53 -20.54 -26.98
CA LYS A 478 19.20 -21.87 -26.47
C LYS A 478 19.93 -22.17 -25.16
N ILE A 479 19.25 -22.92 -24.28
CA ILE A 479 19.68 -23.35 -22.93
C ILE A 479 21.15 -23.78 -22.85
N SER A 480 21.61 -24.56 -23.84
CA SER A 480 22.97 -25.10 -23.93
C SER A 480 24.08 -24.04 -23.93
N SER A 481 23.76 -22.76 -24.16
CA SER A 481 24.70 -21.64 -24.06
C SER A 481 25.10 -21.29 -22.62
N GLY A 482 24.29 -21.68 -21.62
CA GLY A 482 24.48 -21.28 -20.22
C GLY A 482 24.26 -19.78 -19.95
N LEU A 483 23.82 -18.98 -20.93
CA LEU A 483 23.68 -17.53 -20.81
C LEU A 483 22.47 -17.07 -19.99
N TRP A 484 21.48 -17.95 -19.76
CA TRP A 484 20.23 -17.63 -19.07
C TRP A 484 20.41 -17.07 -17.65
N HIS A 485 21.57 -17.24 -17.01
CA HIS A 485 21.87 -16.56 -15.74
C HIS A 485 21.85 -15.03 -15.84
N GLN A 486 21.96 -14.45 -17.05
CA GLN A 486 21.85 -13.02 -17.32
C GLN A 486 20.39 -12.50 -17.29
N LEU A 487 19.39 -13.38 -17.20
CA LEU A 487 17.99 -13.03 -16.94
C LEU A 487 17.75 -12.69 -15.46
N HIS A 488 18.69 -13.05 -14.57
CA HIS A 488 18.57 -12.81 -13.14
C HIS A 488 19.24 -11.51 -12.72
N ILE A 489 18.51 -10.72 -11.93
CA ILE A 489 19.06 -9.57 -11.21
C ILE A 489 19.41 -9.97 -9.77
N SER A 490 20.57 -9.50 -9.31
CA SER A 490 20.97 -9.52 -7.90
C SER A 490 21.67 -8.22 -7.53
N THR A 491 21.71 -7.91 -6.25
CA THR A 491 22.29 -6.68 -5.67
C THR A 491 23.75 -6.49 -6.12
N ASN A 492 24.50 -7.58 -6.25
CA ASN A 492 25.88 -7.55 -6.73
C ASN A 492 25.99 -7.32 -8.25
N ILE A 493 25.09 -7.89 -9.07
CA ILE A 493 25.05 -7.67 -10.53
C ILE A 493 24.64 -6.23 -10.82
N PHE A 494 23.60 -5.73 -10.14
CA PHE A 494 23.09 -4.37 -10.30
C PHE A 494 24.12 -3.32 -9.89
N THR A 495 24.83 -3.51 -8.77
CA THR A 495 25.90 -2.59 -8.34
C THR A 495 27.04 -2.54 -9.36
N LYS A 496 27.44 -3.69 -9.94
CA LYS A 496 28.43 -3.73 -11.04
C LYS A 496 27.92 -3.05 -12.31
N ALA A 497 26.64 -3.19 -12.63
CA ALA A 497 26.03 -2.53 -13.79
C ALA A 497 26.06 -1.01 -13.65
N ILE A 498 25.70 -0.48 -12.46
CA ILE A 498 25.82 0.94 -12.12
C ILE A 498 27.28 1.40 -12.27
N PHE A 499 28.24 0.70 -11.68
CA PHE A 499 29.66 1.06 -11.79
C PHE A 499 30.12 1.09 -13.26
N THR A 500 29.70 0.14 -14.08
CA THR A 500 30.10 0.05 -15.49
C THR A 500 29.50 1.17 -16.35
N VAL A 501 28.31 1.69 -16.03
CA VAL A 501 27.67 2.78 -16.77
C VAL A 501 28.10 4.16 -16.26
N THR A 502 28.31 4.30 -14.95
CA THR A 502 28.47 5.60 -14.29
C THR A 502 29.88 5.92 -13.82
N GLY A 503 30.76 4.91 -13.73
CA GLY A 503 32.08 5.01 -13.11
C GLY A 503 32.08 5.21 -11.58
N LYS A 504 30.90 5.29 -10.92
CA LYS A 504 30.78 5.55 -9.49
C LYS A 504 30.61 4.25 -8.70
N ASP A 505 31.43 4.04 -7.67
CA ASP A 505 31.23 2.93 -6.72
C ASP A 505 30.14 3.26 -5.70
N MET A 506 29.10 2.42 -5.66
CA MET A 506 27.94 2.55 -4.77
C MET A 506 27.97 1.57 -3.58
N ALA A 507 29.03 0.79 -3.36
CA ALA A 507 29.11 -0.21 -2.29
C ALA A 507 28.73 0.35 -0.90
N VAL A 508 29.26 1.53 -0.55
CA VAL A 508 28.96 2.22 0.72
C VAL A 508 27.47 2.58 0.85
N PHE A 509 26.82 2.97 -0.27
CA PHE A 509 25.39 3.29 -0.28
C PHE A 509 24.53 2.02 -0.07
N ILE A 510 24.89 0.92 -0.73
CA ILE A 510 24.21 -0.37 -0.59
C ILE A 510 24.34 -0.89 0.86
N ASP A 511 25.53 -0.81 1.45
CA ASP A 511 25.72 -1.16 2.87
C ASP A 511 24.89 -0.25 3.81
N GLN A 512 24.83 1.06 3.54
CA GLN A 512 24.14 2.03 4.41
C GLN A 512 22.61 1.96 4.36
N TRP A 513 22.00 1.64 3.20
CA TRP A 513 20.54 1.76 3.02
C TRP A 513 19.82 0.47 2.61
N VAL A 514 20.54 -0.52 2.06
CA VAL A 514 19.98 -1.79 1.56
C VAL A 514 20.26 -2.93 2.53
N ARG A 515 21.54 -3.18 2.85
CA ARG A 515 21.94 -4.26 3.78
C ARG A 515 21.78 -3.91 5.25
N THR A 516 21.58 -2.62 5.54
CA THR A 516 21.31 -2.15 6.89
C THR A 516 20.01 -1.34 6.92
N GLY A 517 19.16 -1.67 7.90
CA GLY A 517 17.81 -1.11 8.00
C GLY A 517 17.69 0.01 9.04
N GLY A 518 16.96 1.07 8.71
CA GLY A 518 16.72 2.25 9.52
C GLY A 518 16.71 3.55 8.69
N HIS A 519 16.33 4.66 9.33
CA HIS A 519 16.26 6.00 8.76
C HIS A 519 17.01 7.02 9.64
N ALA A 520 17.37 8.16 9.07
CA ALA A 520 17.97 9.26 9.81
C ALA A 520 16.88 10.08 10.53
N ARG A 521 17.13 10.56 11.75
CA ARG A 521 16.25 11.53 12.39
C ARG A 521 16.99 12.83 12.70
N PHE A 522 16.45 13.96 12.25
CA PHE A 522 17.03 15.27 12.42
C PHE A 522 16.07 16.19 13.18
N THR A 523 16.56 16.80 14.26
CA THR A 523 15.90 17.91 14.94
C THR A 523 16.72 19.17 14.68
N MET A 524 16.12 20.18 14.07
CA MET A 524 16.78 21.43 13.70
C MET A 524 16.23 22.60 14.51
N THR A 525 17.13 23.33 15.16
CA THR A 525 16.86 24.60 15.83
C THR A 525 17.70 25.71 15.19
N SER A 526 17.16 26.94 15.14
CA SER A 526 17.81 28.07 14.47
C SER A 526 17.71 29.35 15.30
N VAL A 527 18.82 30.06 15.48
CA VAL A 527 18.86 31.36 16.17
C VAL A 527 19.50 32.41 15.24
N PHE A 528 18.83 33.55 15.04
CA PHE A 528 19.38 34.63 14.22
C PHE A 528 20.20 35.63 15.05
N ASN A 529 21.48 35.79 14.72
CA ASN A 529 22.39 36.72 15.36
C ASN A 529 22.53 38.02 14.55
N ARG A 530 21.67 39.00 14.89
CA ARG A 530 21.63 40.32 14.22
C ARG A 530 22.98 41.04 14.17
N LYS A 531 23.84 40.93 15.20
CA LYS A 531 25.12 41.65 15.24
C LYS A 531 26.11 41.14 14.20
N ARG A 532 26.01 39.87 13.82
CA ARG A 532 26.86 39.20 12.82
C ARG A 532 26.19 39.05 11.45
N ASN A 533 24.88 39.26 11.37
CA ASN A 533 24.04 38.90 10.22
C ASN A 533 24.17 37.41 9.87
N THR A 534 24.28 36.56 10.88
CA THR A 534 24.42 35.10 10.76
C THR A 534 23.25 34.38 11.40
N ILE A 535 22.87 33.23 10.85
CA ILE A 535 21.97 32.28 11.49
C ILE A 535 22.85 31.19 12.08
N GLU A 536 22.75 31.01 13.38
CA GLU A 536 23.37 29.92 14.12
C GLU A 536 22.38 28.74 14.04
N LEU A 537 22.67 27.78 13.15
CA LEU A 537 21.88 26.54 13.01
C LEU A 537 22.48 25.45 13.90
N GLU A 538 21.63 24.75 14.65
CA GLU A 538 21.99 23.54 15.37
C GLU A 538 21.13 22.37 14.89
N ILE A 539 21.78 21.36 14.32
CA ILE A 539 21.16 20.12 13.84
C ILE A 539 21.58 19.00 14.77
N ARG A 540 20.58 18.34 15.37
CA ARG A 540 20.75 17.23 16.31
C ARG A 540 20.20 15.94 15.70
N GLN A 541 20.98 14.88 15.80
CA GLN A 541 20.59 13.53 15.40
C GLN A 541 20.00 12.80 16.62
N ASP A 542 18.71 13.04 16.88
CA ASP A 542 18.10 12.66 18.17
C ASP A 542 17.85 11.16 18.30
N ALA A 543 18.27 10.61 19.44
CA ALA A 543 18.14 9.21 19.86
C ALA A 543 18.48 8.16 18.79
N VAL A 544 19.73 8.21 18.31
CA VAL A 544 20.41 7.14 17.53
C VAL A 544 20.26 5.73 18.14
N ASN A 545 19.93 5.62 19.43
CA ASN A 545 19.73 4.34 20.13
C ASN A 545 18.27 3.83 20.11
N GLN A 546 17.32 4.55 19.50
CA GLN A 546 15.93 4.09 19.35
C GLN A 546 15.81 3.08 18.19
N LYS A 547 14.81 2.20 18.27
CA LYS A 547 14.54 1.22 17.21
C LYS A 547 14.28 1.92 15.88
N GLY A 548 14.93 1.46 14.82
CA GLY A 548 14.78 2.01 13.47
C GLY A 548 15.53 3.31 13.18
N VAL A 549 15.98 4.05 14.19
CA VAL A 549 16.73 5.30 14.00
C VAL A 549 18.22 5.02 13.84
N ARG A 550 18.90 5.73 12.94
CA ARG A 550 20.34 5.62 12.70
C ARG A 550 21.04 6.98 12.64
N LYS A 551 22.32 6.98 12.99
CA LYS A 551 23.23 8.10 12.71
C LYS A 551 23.48 8.18 11.20
N TYR A 552 23.14 9.31 10.61
CA TYR A 552 23.58 9.68 9.27
C TYR A 552 24.97 10.34 9.32
N VAL A 553 25.78 10.04 8.32
CA VAL A 553 27.04 10.72 8.03
C VAL A 553 27.06 11.06 6.54
N GLY A 554 27.31 12.32 6.21
CA GLY A 554 27.35 12.81 4.83
C GLY A 554 26.71 14.19 4.63
N PRO A 555 26.61 14.64 3.37
CA PRO A 555 26.05 15.95 3.05
C PRO A 555 24.53 15.99 3.29
N LEU A 556 24.04 17.13 3.76
CA LEU A 556 22.64 17.43 3.97
C LEU A 556 22.32 18.82 3.37
N LEU A 557 21.30 18.87 2.51
CA LEU A 557 20.88 20.11 1.85
C LEU A 557 19.93 20.91 2.76
N ILE A 558 20.21 22.19 2.94
CA ILE A 558 19.36 23.16 3.63
C ILE A 558 19.00 24.27 2.67
N GLN A 559 17.74 24.66 2.65
CA GLN A 559 17.22 25.74 1.83
C GLN A 559 16.66 26.82 2.76
N LEU A 560 17.26 28.00 2.72
CA LEU A 560 16.84 29.17 3.48
C LEU A 560 16.11 30.12 2.53
N GLN A 561 14.89 30.53 2.90
CA GLN A 561 14.24 31.66 2.24
C GLN A 561 14.59 32.93 3.01
N GLU A 562 15.36 33.82 2.39
CA GLU A 562 15.64 35.15 2.90
C GLU A 562 14.80 36.22 2.17
N LEU A 563 14.87 37.47 2.64
CA LEU A 563 14.21 38.62 2.00
C LEU A 563 14.69 38.90 0.56
N ASP A 564 15.94 38.59 0.21
CA ASP A 564 16.48 38.79 -1.16
C ASP A 564 16.40 37.52 -2.04
N GLY A 565 15.89 36.39 -1.52
CA GLY A 565 15.62 35.19 -2.30
C GLY A 565 15.88 33.87 -1.58
N THR A 566 15.80 32.77 -2.35
CA THR A 566 16.10 31.41 -1.87
C THR A 566 17.59 31.10 -1.96
N PHE A 567 18.23 30.72 -0.86
CA PHE A 567 19.63 30.30 -0.81
C PHE A 567 19.75 28.83 -0.38
N LYS A 568 20.56 28.06 -1.10
CA LYS A 568 20.80 26.63 -0.87
C LYS A 568 22.20 26.42 -0.29
N HIS A 569 22.29 25.78 0.86
CA HIS A 569 23.53 25.49 1.58
C HIS A 569 23.63 23.99 1.87
N THR A 570 24.77 23.39 1.54
CA THR A 570 25.04 21.98 1.85
C THR A 570 25.94 21.90 3.07
N LEU A 571 25.47 21.30 4.16
CA LEU A 571 26.26 21.04 5.35
C LEU A 571 26.77 19.60 5.35
N GLN A 572 28.00 19.38 5.83
CA GLN A 572 28.49 18.03 6.12
C GLN A 572 28.09 17.64 7.55
N ILE A 573 27.33 16.56 7.66
CA ILE A 573 26.91 16.02 8.95
C ILE A 573 27.86 14.88 9.33
N GLU A 574 28.74 15.12 10.29
CA GLU A 574 29.69 14.13 10.81
C GLU A 574 29.36 13.68 12.24
N ASN A 575 28.83 14.59 13.05
CA ASN A 575 28.60 14.41 14.48
C ASN A 575 27.10 14.31 14.83
N ILE A 576 26.81 13.89 16.06
CA ILE A 576 25.43 13.81 16.58
C ILE A 576 24.81 15.21 16.69
N VAL A 577 25.61 16.20 17.11
CA VAL A 577 25.23 17.62 17.08
C VAL A 577 26.19 18.33 16.14
N VAL A 578 25.63 19.04 15.17
CA VAL A 578 26.38 19.90 14.24
C VAL A 578 25.86 21.32 14.40
N LYS A 579 26.75 22.25 14.72
CA LYS A 579 26.47 23.68 14.76
C LYS A 579 27.14 24.34 13.56
N SER A 580 26.42 25.20 12.85
CA SER A 580 26.91 25.88 11.66
C SER A 580 26.35 27.30 11.57
N ASP A 581 27.25 28.27 11.43
CA ASP A 581 26.90 29.67 11.24
C ASP A 581 26.77 29.95 9.73
N ILE A 582 25.57 30.30 9.28
CA ILE A 582 25.31 30.71 7.89
C ILE A 582 25.16 32.23 7.84
N THR A 583 26.03 32.92 7.11
CA THR A 583 25.90 34.36 6.83
C THR A 583 24.71 34.62 5.91
N CYS A 584 23.76 35.44 6.35
CA CYS A 584 22.67 35.90 5.49
C CYS A 584 23.19 36.88 4.44
N HIS A 585 22.71 36.74 3.21
CA HIS A 585 23.00 37.67 2.11
C HIS A 585 22.19 38.96 2.30
N SER A 586 20.95 38.79 2.74
CA SER A 586 19.98 39.83 3.01
C SER A 586 20.29 40.59 4.29
N LYS A 587 19.96 41.88 4.30
CA LYS A 587 20.02 42.73 5.51
C LYS A 587 18.60 43.03 5.97
N SER A 588 18.31 42.80 7.25
CA SER A 588 17.04 43.20 7.86
C SER A 588 16.86 44.72 7.78
N ARG A 589 15.91 45.19 6.96
CA ARG A 589 15.51 46.61 6.85
C ARG A 589 14.07 46.76 7.35
N ARG A 590 13.75 47.91 7.96
CA ARG A 590 12.41 48.24 8.48
C ARG A 590 11.38 48.58 7.37
N ASN A 591 11.37 47.81 6.29
CA ASN A 591 10.38 47.95 5.23
C ASN A 591 9.17 47.08 5.59
N LYS A 592 8.02 47.70 5.86
CA LYS A 592 6.79 46.96 6.22
C LYS A 592 6.25 46.07 5.09
N LYS A 593 6.54 46.42 3.84
CA LYS A 593 6.23 45.61 2.66
C LYS A 593 7.45 45.53 1.74
N LYS A 594 7.65 44.38 1.13
CA LYS A 594 8.73 44.16 0.14
C LYS A 594 8.27 43.09 -0.86
N LYS A 595 8.65 43.26 -2.13
CA LYS A 595 8.67 42.17 -3.11
C LYS A 595 9.84 41.24 -2.82
N ILE A 596 9.54 39.95 -2.75
CA ILE A 596 10.50 38.90 -2.41
C ILE A 596 10.46 37.84 -3.51
N PRO A 597 11.59 37.54 -4.18
CA PRO A 597 11.63 36.48 -5.17
C PRO A 597 11.58 35.11 -4.47
N LEU A 598 10.61 34.29 -4.87
CA LEU A 598 10.49 32.91 -4.44
C LEU A 598 11.40 31.98 -5.25
N CYS A 599 11.51 30.72 -4.83
CA CYS A 599 12.27 29.68 -5.52
C CYS A 599 11.81 29.43 -6.97
N THR A 600 10.57 29.83 -7.29
CA THR A 600 9.94 29.76 -8.62
C THR A 600 10.30 30.95 -9.53
N GLY A 601 10.99 31.97 -9.03
CA GLY A 601 11.19 33.25 -9.73
C GLY A 601 10.01 34.21 -9.66
N GLU A 602 8.92 33.83 -8.99
CA GLU A 602 7.76 34.71 -8.73
C GLU A 602 8.12 35.74 -7.65
N GLU A 603 7.98 37.04 -7.94
CA GLU A 603 8.10 38.11 -6.94
C GLU A 603 6.76 38.32 -6.22
N VAL A 604 6.72 38.03 -4.92
CA VAL A 604 5.51 38.20 -4.10
C VAL A 604 5.66 39.38 -3.14
N ASP A 605 4.66 40.26 -3.11
CA ASP A 605 4.54 41.34 -2.13
C ASP A 605 4.17 40.76 -0.75
N MET A 606 5.13 40.73 0.17
CA MET A 606 4.94 40.22 1.53
C MET A 606 4.84 41.37 2.56
N ASP A 607 3.91 41.24 3.51
CA ASP A 607 3.83 42.11 4.69
C ASP A 607 4.75 41.55 5.79
N LEU A 608 5.75 42.35 6.16
CA LEU A 608 6.80 42.00 7.11
C LEU A 608 6.52 42.53 8.52
N SER A 609 5.33 43.11 8.76
CA SER A 609 4.93 43.60 10.09
C SER A 609 4.98 42.58 11.25
N PRO A 610 4.79 41.25 11.07
CA PRO A 610 4.94 40.29 12.16
C PRO A 610 6.39 39.93 12.50
N MET A 611 7.37 40.41 11.72
CA MET A 611 8.73 39.89 11.74
C MET A 611 9.69 40.83 12.50
N ASP A 612 10.05 40.43 13.71
CA ASP A 612 11.07 41.15 14.50
C ASP A 612 12.49 40.88 13.97
N GLU A 613 12.96 41.82 13.16
CA GLU A 613 14.37 42.14 12.87
C GLU A 613 15.27 41.04 12.25
N SER A 614 14.72 39.85 11.95
CA SER A 614 15.37 38.80 11.15
C SER A 614 15.14 39.02 9.64
N PRO A 615 16.11 38.70 8.75
CA PRO A 615 15.90 38.68 7.30
C PRO A 615 15.43 37.31 6.76
N VAL A 616 15.12 36.35 7.64
CA VAL A 616 14.84 34.94 7.30
C VAL A 616 13.34 34.64 7.43
N LEU A 617 12.73 34.20 6.34
CA LEU A 617 11.31 33.91 6.27
C LEU A 617 10.96 32.47 6.70
N TRP A 618 11.69 31.47 6.21
CA TRP A 618 11.58 30.07 6.64
C TRP A 618 12.82 29.27 6.25
N ILE A 619 13.02 28.12 6.89
CA ILE A 619 14.14 27.20 6.61
C ILE A 619 13.58 25.80 6.33
N ARG A 620 14.04 25.15 5.27
CA ARG A 620 13.71 23.77 4.89
C ARG A 620 14.95 22.90 4.94
N LEU A 621 14.78 21.65 5.38
CA LEU A 621 15.82 20.65 5.48
C LEU A 621 15.50 19.49 4.52
N ASP A 622 16.43 19.18 3.61
CA ASP A 622 16.29 18.21 2.52
C ASP A 622 14.94 18.31 1.76
N PRO A 623 14.69 19.43 1.05
CA PRO A 623 13.40 19.69 0.39
C PRO A 623 13.06 18.71 -0.74
N GLU A 624 14.07 18.04 -1.32
CA GLU A 624 13.88 17.03 -2.37
C GLU A 624 13.68 15.60 -1.82
N MET A 625 13.66 15.42 -0.50
CA MET A 625 13.52 14.10 0.16
C MET A 625 14.57 13.11 -0.37
N THR A 626 15.83 13.53 -0.41
CA THR A 626 16.96 12.75 -0.95
C THR A 626 17.45 11.66 0.00
N LEU A 627 16.94 11.63 1.24
CA LEU A 627 17.28 10.68 2.29
C LEU A 627 16.01 10.05 2.88
N LEU A 628 16.10 8.80 3.32
CA LEU A 628 15.13 8.23 4.26
C LEU A 628 15.29 8.92 5.61
N ARG A 629 14.39 9.86 5.92
CA ARG A 629 14.49 10.74 7.08
C ARG A 629 13.17 10.99 7.80
N SER A 630 13.26 11.16 9.12
CA SER A 630 12.28 11.86 9.96
C SER A 630 12.86 13.24 10.32
N VAL A 631 12.07 14.31 10.22
CA VAL A 631 12.56 15.68 10.45
C VAL A 631 11.63 16.44 11.36
N HIS A 632 12.19 17.01 12.43
CA HIS A 632 11.53 17.97 13.29
C HIS A 632 12.22 19.33 13.17
N ILE A 633 11.44 20.38 12.90
CA ILE A 633 11.94 21.74 12.75
C ILE A 633 11.26 22.61 13.81
N GLU A 634 12.04 23.26 14.67
CA GLU A 634 11.55 24.25 15.61
C GLU A 634 11.64 25.64 14.96
N GLN A 635 10.49 26.17 14.55
CA GLN A 635 10.31 27.51 13.99
C GLN A 635 9.07 28.19 14.59
N PRO A 636 9.07 29.52 14.76
CA PRO A 636 7.91 30.27 15.23
C PRO A 636 6.75 30.24 14.23
N ASP A 637 5.53 30.44 14.72
CA ASP A 637 4.28 30.25 13.97
C ASP A 637 4.18 31.11 12.71
N PHE A 638 4.66 32.35 12.75
CA PHE A 638 4.66 33.25 11.59
C PHE A 638 5.47 32.71 10.39
N GLN A 639 6.54 31.95 10.62
CA GLN A 639 7.34 31.37 9.53
C GLN A 639 6.57 30.26 8.81
N TRP A 640 5.89 29.40 9.57
CA TRP A 640 4.97 28.39 9.01
C TRP A 640 3.78 29.02 8.28
N GLN A 641 3.24 30.13 8.78
CA GLN A 641 2.17 30.89 8.11
C GLN A 641 2.64 31.49 6.77
N PHE A 642 3.84 32.08 6.72
CA PHE A 642 4.41 32.60 5.46
C PHE A 642 4.74 31.50 4.47
N GLN A 643 5.34 30.39 4.94
CA GLN A 643 5.62 29.24 4.11
C GLN A 643 4.33 28.68 3.49
N LEU A 644 3.27 28.50 4.27
CA LEU A 644 2.00 28.00 3.75
C LEU A 644 1.35 28.93 2.70
N ARG A 645 1.43 30.25 2.89
CA ARG A 645 0.84 31.22 1.95
C ARG A 645 1.61 31.38 0.64
N HIS A 646 2.94 31.30 0.69
CA HIS A 646 3.80 31.79 -0.39
C HIS A 646 4.68 30.71 -1.03
N GLU A 647 5.11 29.68 -0.29
CA GLU A 647 5.88 28.57 -0.88
C GLU A 647 5.00 27.81 -1.86
N ARG A 648 5.53 27.48 -3.05
CA ARG A 648 4.78 26.78 -4.11
C ARG A 648 5.00 25.26 -4.12
N ASP A 649 5.97 24.76 -3.33
CA ASP A 649 6.20 23.32 -3.17
C ASP A 649 5.16 22.68 -2.24
N VAL A 650 4.42 21.74 -2.78
CA VAL A 650 3.34 21.01 -2.09
C VAL A 650 3.84 20.25 -0.85
N THR A 651 5.10 19.79 -0.82
CA THR A 651 5.64 19.13 0.37
C THR A 651 5.78 20.11 1.53
N ALA A 652 6.33 21.29 1.26
CA ALA A 652 6.46 22.36 2.25
C ALA A 652 5.11 22.80 2.81
N GLN A 653 4.13 23.08 1.94
CA GLN A 653 2.80 23.51 2.37
C GLN A 653 2.15 22.49 3.30
N LEU A 654 2.33 21.19 3.02
CA LEU A 654 1.75 20.11 3.81
C LEU A 654 2.51 19.86 5.13
N ASP A 655 3.83 20.03 5.14
CA ASP A 655 4.64 20.06 6.37
C ASP A 655 4.25 21.27 7.24
N SER A 656 4.04 22.46 6.64
CA SER A 656 3.55 23.66 7.34
C SER A 656 2.16 23.44 7.94
N ILE A 657 1.23 22.82 7.21
CA ILE A 657 -0.11 22.49 7.72
C ILE A 657 -0.01 21.57 8.95
N ALA A 658 0.83 20.53 8.89
CA ALA A 658 1.04 19.60 10.01
C ALA A 658 1.71 20.27 11.24
N ALA A 659 2.59 21.27 11.02
CA ALA A 659 3.16 22.07 12.09
C ALA A 659 2.12 23.05 12.70
N LEU A 660 1.34 23.72 11.86
CA LEU A 660 0.32 24.71 12.26
C LEU A 660 -0.84 24.12 13.07
N GLU A 661 -1.09 22.80 12.99
CA GLU A 661 -2.02 22.11 13.90
C GLU A 661 -1.68 22.32 15.40
N ARG A 662 -0.42 22.63 15.71
CA ARG A 662 0.06 22.89 17.08
C ARG A 662 -0.06 24.36 17.50
N TYR A 663 -0.27 25.29 16.56
CA TYR A 663 -0.17 26.74 16.76
C TYR A 663 -1.51 27.45 16.49
N ALA A 664 -2.39 27.42 17.49
CA ALA A 664 -3.71 28.04 17.45
C ALA A 664 -3.63 29.57 17.58
N SER A 665 -3.64 30.29 16.45
CA SER A 665 -3.65 31.76 16.42
C SER A 665 -4.61 32.34 15.36
N PRO A 666 -5.10 33.59 15.52
CA PRO A 666 -5.95 34.24 14.51
C PRO A 666 -5.27 34.39 13.15
N ALA A 667 -3.94 34.52 13.15
CA ALA A 667 -3.11 34.61 11.95
C ALA A 667 -2.99 33.24 11.26
N THR A 668 -2.76 32.15 12.01
CA THR A 668 -2.83 30.77 11.49
C THR A 668 -4.18 30.48 10.83
N ARG A 669 -5.29 30.83 11.50
CA ARG A 669 -6.64 30.66 10.96
C ARG A 669 -6.84 31.42 9.64
N LEU A 670 -6.36 32.66 9.57
CA LEU A 670 -6.47 33.48 8.36
C LEU A 670 -5.60 32.90 7.23
N ALA A 671 -4.37 32.46 7.51
CA ALA A 671 -3.50 31.79 6.53
C ALA A 671 -4.15 30.52 5.95
N LEU A 672 -4.72 29.65 6.80
CA LEU A 672 -5.45 28.47 6.36
C LEU A 672 -6.69 28.83 5.51
N THR A 673 -7.39 29.91 5.87
CA THR A 673 -8.53 30.43 5.09
C THR A 673 -8.09 30.89 3.70
N ASP A 674 -7.03 31.70 3.61
CA ASP A 674 -6.45 32.17 2.34
C ASP A 674 -6.02 30.97 1.45
N THR A 675 -5.39 29.96 2.04
CA THR A 675 -4.96 28.74 1.34
C THR A 675 -6.13 27.96 0.75
N ILE A 676 -7.26 27.88 1.45
CA ILE A 676 -8.45 27.17 0.97
C ILE A 676 -9.10 27.93 -0.20
N GLU A 677 -9.14 29.27 -0.13
CA GLU A 677 -9.75 30.10 -1.18
C GLU A 677 -8.88 30.24 -2.45
N ASN A 678 -7.56 30.04 -2.37
CA ASN A 678 -6.66 30.27 -3.50
C ASN A 678 -6.70 29.15 -4.56
N GLU A 679 -7.27 29.45 -5.72
CA GLU A 679 -7.42 28.51 -6.85
C GLU A 679 -6.10 28.05 -7.51
N GLN A 680 -4.97 28.68 -7.21
CA GLN A 680 -3.66 28.25 -7.72
C GLN A 680 -3.01 27.13 -6.88
N ILE A 681 -3.49 26.89 -5.66
CA ILE A 681 -2.88 25.92 -4.73
C ILE A 681 -3.38 24.50 -5.05
N PHE A 682 -2.51 23.50 -4.93
CA PHE A 682 -2.86 22.09 -5.19
C PHE A 682 -4.03 21.62 -4.31
N TYR A 683 -5.00 20.90 -4.89
CA TYR A 683 -6.29 20.61 -4.24
C TYR A 683 -6.13 19.85 -2.91
N GLU A 684 -5.18 18.91 -2.83
CA GLU A 684 -4.92 18.12 -1.61
C GLU A 684 -4.44 19.01 -0.45
N VAL A 685 -3.68 20.07 -0.75
CA VAL A 685 -3.23 21.07 0.22
C VAL A 685 -4.43 21.82 0.79
N ARG A 686 -5.39 22.22 -0.06
CA ARG A 686 -6.62 22.90 0.39
C ARG A 686 -7.51 21.96 1.22
N CYS A 687 -7.58 20.69 0.85
CA CYS A 687 -8.31 19.66 1.60
C CYS A 687 -7.69 19.44 3.00
N LYS A 688 -6.36 19.25 3.07
CA LYS A 688 -5.63 19.12 4.35
C LYS A 688 -5.66 20.43 5.17
N ALA A 689 -5.66 21.60 4.53
CA ALA A 689 -5.84 22.90 5.19
C ALA A 689 -7.24 23.06 5.84
N ALA A 690 -8.32 22.60 5.20
CA ALA A 690 -9.66 22.61 5.78
C ALA A 690 -9.77 21.71 7.03
N LEU A 691 -9.15 20.53 7.00
CA LEU A 691 -9.07 19.63 8.16
C LEU A 691 -8.24 20.26 9.31
N CYS A 692 -7.11 20.90 9.00
CA CYS A 692 -6.31 21.63 9.98
C CYS A 692 -7.04 22.85 10.57
N LEU A 693 -7.74 23.64 9.73
CA LEU A 693 -8.56 24.78 10.16
C LEU A 693 -9.61 24.36 11.20
N THR A 694 -10.13 23.14 11.12
CA THR A 694 -11.06 22.57 12.10
C THR A 694 -10.38 22.36 13.46
N LYS A 695 -9.18 21.77 13.49
CA LYS A 695 -8.38 21.56 14.72
C LYS A 695 -7.98 22.89 15.36
N VAL A 696 -7.58 23.87 14.55
CA VAL A 696 -7.25 25.23 14.98
C VAL A 696 -8.48 25.97 15.50
N ALA A 697 -9.64 25.87 14.83
CA ALA A 697 -10.88 26.46 15.33
C ALA A 697 -11.30 25.88 16.69
N ASN A 698 -11.19 24.56 16.86
CA ASN A 698 -11.52 23.86 18.11
C ASN A 698 -10.60 24.21 19.29
N SER A 699 -9.38 24.67 19.04
CA SER A 699 -8.47 25.18 20.09
C SER A 699 -8.64 26.68 20.36
N MET A 700 -9.31 27.42 19.48
CA MET A 700 -9.53 28.87 19.57
C MET A 700 -10.93 29.28 20.10
N VAL A 701 -11.79 28.33 20.49
CA VAL A 701 -13.24 28.57 20.70
C VAL A 701 -13.58 29.64 21.73
N THR A 702 -12.76 29.83 22.77
CA THR A 702 -12.96 30.91 23.75
C THR A 702 -12.69 32.31 23.20
N SER A 703 -11.82 32.41 22.19
CA SER A 703 -11.39 33.68 21.59
C SER A 703 -12.28 34.18 20.44
N TRP A 704 -13.16 33.32 19.90
CA TRP A 704 -13.93 33.63 18.71
C TRP A 704 -15.31 32.96 18.68
N GLN A 705 -16.36 33.78 18.66
CA GLN A 705 -17.77 33.37 18.58
C GLN A 705 -18.43 33.75 17.22
N GLY A 706 -17.64 33.95 16.17
CA GLY A 706 -18.16 34.31 14.84
C GLY A 706 -18.75 33.12 14.07
N PRO A 707 -19.53 33.37 13.01
CA PRO A 707 -20.07 32.31 12.16
C PRO A 707 -18.93 31.52 11.48
N PRO A 708 -19.02 30.18 11.36
CA PRO A 708 -17.93 29.33 10.87
C PRO A 708 -17.36 29.78 9.51
N ALA A 709 -16.06 30.09 9.44
CA ALA A 709 -15.42 30.59 8.22
C ALA A 709 -15.60 29.64 7.02
N MET A 710 -15.57 28.32 7.28
CA MET A 710 -15.81 27.28 6.27
C MET A 710 -17.22 27.34 5.66
N LEU A 711 -18.24 27.76 6.42
CA LEU A 711 -19.61 27.92 5.91
C LEU A 711 -19.69 29.11 4.93
N THR A 712 -19.00 30.20 5.23
CA THR A 712 -18.84 31.35 4.32
C THR A 712 -18.10 30.95 3.04
N ILE A 713 -16.99 30.20 3.16
CA ILE A 713 -16.24 29.67 2.02
C ILE A 713 -17.13 28.77 1.15
N PHE A 714 -17.86 27.82 1.75
CA PHE A 714 -18.71 26.91 0.98
C PHE A 714 -19.82 27.68 0.23
N LYS A 715 -20.50 28.63 0.89
CA LYS A 715 -21.53 29.46 0.23
C LYS A 715 -20.96 30.36 -0.86
N LYS A 716 -19.72 30.85 -0.72
CA LYS A 716 -19.01 31.65 -1.74
C LYS A 716 -18.73 30.85 -3.02
N PHE A 717 -18.26 29.61 -2.90
CA PHE A 717 -17.95 28.76 -4.07
C PHE A 717 -19.18 28.03 -4.64
N PHE A 718 -20.06 27.51 -3.79
CA PHE A 718 -21.11 26.55 -4.17
C PHE A 718 -22.55 27.06 -3.96
N GLY A 719 -22.74 28.24 -3.35
CA GLY A 719 -24.05 28.85 -3.13
C GLY A 719 -24.60 29.56 -4.38
N SER A 720 -25.92 29.55 -4.55
CA SER A 720 -26.59 30.24 -5.67
C SER A 720 -26.38 31.76 -5.59
N PHE A 721 -26.04 32.37 -6.73
CA PHE A 721 -25.74 33.80 -6.80
C PHE A 721 -26.96 34.67 -6.46
N SER A 722 -28.16 34.24 -6.87
CA SER A 722 -29.43 34.93 -6.58
C SER A 722 -29.99 34.63 -5.19
N ALA A 723 -29.57 33.52 -4.58
CA ALA A 723 -30.05 33.05 -3.28
C ALA A 723 -28.92 32.36 -2.50
N PRO A 724 -28.07 33.10 -1.76
CA PRO A 724 -26.88 32.54 -1.08
C PRO A 724 -27.16 31.49 0.01
N HIS A 725 -28.45 31.26 0.33
CA HIS A 725 -28.92 30.22 1.24
C HIS A 725 -29.28 28.91 0.54
N ILE A 726 -29.38 28.89 -0.80
CA ILE A 726 -29.67 27.71 -1.62
C ILE A 726 -28.37 27.24 -2.28
N ILE A 727 -28.08 25.95 -2.20
CA ILE A 727 -26.91 25.32 -2.84
C ILE A 727 -27.18 25.16 -4.35
N ARG A 728 -26.15 25.30 -5.20
CA ARG A 728 -26.29 25.07 -6.66
C ARG A 728 -26.42 23.57 -6.97
N GLN A 729 -27.01 23.27 -8.13
CA GLN A 729 -26.93 21.93 -8.73
C GLN A 729 -25.47 21.47 -8.85
N ASN A 730 -25.21 20.18 -8.63
CA ASN A 730 -23.86 19.63 -8.65
C ASN A 730 -23.21 19.74 -10.04
N ASN A 731 -21.93 20.09 -10.05
CA ASN A 731 -21.11 20.10 -11.26
C ASN A 731 -19.68 19.68 -10.92
N PHE A 732 -19.32 18.42 -11.22
CA PHE A 732 -17.99 17.87 -10.89
C PHE A 732 -17.00 17.93 -12.06
N THR A 733 -17.28 18.73 -13.10
CA THR A 733 -16.33 18.95 -14.22
C THR A 733 -15.01 19.57 -13.79
N ASN A 734 -15.01 20.42 -12.76
CA ASN A 734 -13.77 20.90 -12.13
C ASN A 734 -13.41 20.00 -10.94
N PHE A 735 -12.44 19.10 -11.15
CA PHE A 735 -12.00 18.16 -10.12
C PHE A 735 -11.43 18.83 -8.86
N GLN A 736 -10.82 20.02 -8.97
CA GLN A 736 -10.31 20.74 -7.79
C GLN A 736 -11.47 21.17 -6.87
N HIS A 737 -12.54 21.69 -7.47
CA HIS A 737 -13.74 22.06 -6.74
C HIS A 737 -14.48 20.82 -6.20
N TYR A 738 -14.53 19.72 -6.95
CA TYR A 738 -15.12 18.45 -6.48
C TYR A 738 -14.46 17.93 -5.20
N PHE A 739 -13.13 17.78 -5.17
CA PHE A 739 -12.42 17.31 -3.95
C PHE A 739 -12.60 18.26 -2.77
N LEU A 740 -12.69 19.58 -3.03
CA LEU A 740 -12.96 20.58 -2.00
C LEU A 740 -14.41 20.54 -1.49
N GLN A 741 -15.39 20.42 -2.39
CA GLN A 741 -16.83 20.27 -2.07
C GLN A 741 -17.09 19.02 -1.24
N LYS A 742 -16.36 17.93 -1.52
CA LYS A 742 -16.35 16.68 -0.74
C LYS A 742 -15.72 16.84 0.65
N THR A 743 -14.62 17.58 0.77
CA THR A 743 -13.85 17.67 2.03
C THR A 743 -14.38 18.71 3.01
N ILE A 744 -14.87 19.87 2.55
CA ILE A 744 -15.34 20.94 3.45
C ILE A 744 -16.45 20.48 4.42
N PRO A 745 -17.50 19.73 4.00
CA PRO A 745 -18.52 19.23 4.92
C PRO A 745 -17.96 18.33 6.03
N VAL A 746 -17.02 17.43 5.69
CA VAL A 746 -16.34 16.54 6.64
C VAL A 746 -15.51 17.34 7.65
N ALA A 747 -14.81 18.38 7.20
CA ALA A 747 -14.09 19.30 8.05
C ALA A 747 -15.04 20.09 8.98
N MET A 748 -16.09 20.70 8.42
CA MET A 748 -17.10 21.46 9.17
C MET A 748 -17.75 20.62 10.28
N ALA A 749 -18.08 19.36 10.01
CA ALA A 749 -18.61 18.44 11.00
C ALA A 749 -17.70 18.22 12.22
N GLY A 750 -16.38 18.39 12.07
CA GLY A 750 -15.42 18.31 13.17
C GLY A 750 -15.38 19.55 14.07
N LEU A 751 -16.07 20.65 13.74
CA LEU A 751 -16.13 21.86 14.56
C LEU A 751 -16.84 21.63 15.89
N ARG A 752 -16.37 22.27 16.96
CA ARG A 752 -16.90 22.19 18.32
C ARG A 752 -17.04 23.57 18.96
N THR A 753 -18.11 23.73 19.75
CA THR A 753 -18.37 24.87 20.63
C THR A 753 -17.65 24.71 21.97
N ALA A 754 -17.69 25.74 22.83
CA ALA A 754 -17.01 25.72 24.14
C ALA A 754 -17.50 24.59 25.06
N HIS A 755 -18.72 24.09 24.83
CA HIS A 755 -19.30 22.95 25.54
C HIS A 755 -18.95 21.59 24.92
N GLY A 756 -18.09 21.55 23.90
CA GLY A 756 -17.70 20.32 23.21
C GLY A 756 -18.75 19.76 22.24
N ILE A 757 -19.81 20.52 21.94
CA ILE A 757 -20.93 20.14 21.06
C ILE A 757 -20.70 20.73 19.66
N CYS A 758 -21.07 20.04 18.58
CA CYS A 758 -21.04 20.60 17.23
C CYS A 758 -22.03 21.79 17.10
N PRO A 759 -21.67 22.92 16.42
CA PRO A 759 -22.59 24.04 16.26
C PRO A 759 -23.89 23.61 15.53
N PRO A 760 -25.09 23.95 16.05
CA PRO A 760 -26.35 23.50 15.44
C PRO A 760 -26.59 24.05 14.03
N GLU A 761 -26.00 25.21 13.71
CA GLU A 761 -25.97 25.76 12.35
C GLU A 761 -25.28 24.82 11.35
N VAL A 762 -24.24 24.11 11.78
CA VAL A 762 -23.52 23.15 10.94
C VAL A 762 -24.35 21.89 10.70
N ILE A 763 -25.01 21.36 11.74
CA ILE A 763 -25.87 20.18 11.60
C ILE A 763 -27.02 20.47 10.61
N ARG A 764 -27.72 21.60 10.78
CA ARG A 764 -28.77 22.03 9.85
C ARG A 764 -28.25 22.20 8.43
N PHE A 765 -27.08 22.81 8.26
CA PHE A 765 -26.46 22.98 6.95
C PHE A 765 -26.06 21.64 6.29
N LEU A 766 -25.61 20.64 7.05
CA LEU A 766 -25.35 19.29 6.53
C LEU A 766 -26.63 18.58 6.08
N LEU A 767 -27.73 18.74 6.82
CA LEU A 767 -29.05 18.21 6.42
C LEU A 767 -29.61 18.95 5.18
N ASP A 768 -29.42 20.27 5.09
CA ASP A 768 -29.76 21.05 3.90
C ASP A 768 -28.97 20.56 2.67
N LEU A 769 -27.69 20.18 2.82
CA LEU A 769 -26.90 19.63 1.71
C LEU A 769 -27.49 18.32 1.16
N PHE A 770 -28.05 17.45 2.00
CA PHE A 770 -28.79 16.27 1.51
C PHE A 770 -30.10 16.64 0.82
N LYS A 771 -30.86 17.58 1.39
CA LYS A 771 -32.15 18.03 0.85
C LYS A 771 -32.03 18.71 -0.52
N TYR A 772 -30.96 19.46 -0.75
CA TYR A 772 -30.70 20.17 -2.00
C TYR A 772 -29.71 19.46 -2.94
N ASN A 773 -29.39 18.18 -2.68
CA ASN A 773 -28.47 17.40 -3.52
C ASN A 773 -29.13 17.02 -4.87
N ASP A 774 -28.97 17.87 -5.87
CA ASP A 774 -29.42 17.64 -7.24
C ASP A 774 -28.22 17.34 -8.16
N ASN A 775 -28.15 16.10 -8.64
CA ASN A 775 -27.13 15.61 -9.57
C ASN A 775 -27.68 15.36 -10.99
N THR A 776 -28.93 15.74 -11.30
CA THR A 776 -29.63 15.35 -12.55
C THR A 776 -28.97 15.82 -13.84
N LYS A 777 -28.24 16.94 -13.81
CA LYS A 777 -27.52 17.51 -14.97
C LYS A 777 -26.03 17.19 -14.99
N ASN A 778 -25.51 16.50 -13.98
CA ASN A 778 -24.08 16.22 -13.86
C ASN A 778 -23.72 14.95 -14.64
N HIS A 779 -22.61 14.97 -15.38
CA HIS A 779 -22.12 13.78 -16.09
C HIS A 779 -21.42 12.77 -15.16
N TYR A 780 -21.05 13.21 -13.96
CA TYR A 780 -20.39 12.40 -12.95
C TYR A 780 -21.35 11.98 -11.84
N SER A 781 -21.05 10.83 -11.22
CA SER A 781 -21.79 10.32 -10.08
C SER A 781 -21.40 11.02 -8.78
N ASP A 782 -22.37 11.21 -7.89
CA ASP A 782 -22.23 11.81 -6.56
C ASP A 782 -22.07 10.78 -5.43
N ASN A 783 -21.88 9.49 -5.73
CA ASN A 783 -21.75 8.42 -4.72
C ASN A 783 -20.70 8.73 -3.64
N TYR A 784 -19.49 9.11 -4.04
CA TYR A 784 -18.42 9.49 -3.11
C TYR A 784 -18.67 10.83 -2.39
N TYR A 785 -19.50 11.71 -2.95
CA TYR A 785 -19.93 12.95 -2.29
C TYR A 785 -20.98 12.64 -1.21
N ARG A 786 -22.01 11.87 -1.55
CA ARG A 786 -23.03 11.36 -0.61
C ARG A 786 -22.39 10.59 0.55
N ALA A 787 -21.42 9.71 0.27
CA ALA A 787 -20.68 8.98 1.31
C ALA A 787 -19.91 9.92 2.26
N ALA A 788 -19.25 10.97 1.73
CA ALA A 788 -18.57 11.97 2.55
C ALA A 788 -19.55 12.83 3.38
N LEU A 789 -20.74 13.14 2.84
CA LEU A 789 -21.79 13.82 3.62
C LEU A 789 -22.32 12.93 4.76
N VAL A 790 -22.46 11.62 4.55
CA VAL A 790 -22.83 10.67 5.62
C VAL A 790 -21.75 10.64 6.70
N GLU A 791 -20.47 10.54 6.31
CA GLU A 791 -19.35 10.61 7.25
C GLU A 791 -19.34 11.95 8.02
N ALA A 792 -19.68 13.06 7.36
CA ALA A 792 -19.83 14.36 8.00
C ALA A 792 -20.95 14.35 9.06
N LEU A 793 -22.14 13.80 8.78
CA LEU A 793 -23.18 13.64 9.81
C LEU A 793 -22.67 12.82 11.00
N GLY A 794 -21.99 11.69 10.75
CA GLY A 794 -21.32 10.90 11.79
C GLY A 794 -20.27 11.66 12.59
N ASN A 795 -19.53 12.56 11.95
CA ASN A 795 -18.51 13.39 12.58
C ASN A 795 -19.09 14.56 13.39
N SER A 796 -20.33 14.98 13.15
CA SER A 796 -21.03 15.99 13.95
C SER A 796 -21.41 15.50 15.36
N ILE A 797 -21.65 14.20 15.51
CA ILE A 797 -22.09 13.57 16.76
C ILE A 797 -20.98 13.62 17.82
N THR A 798 -21.40 13.82 19.07
CA THR A 798 -20.52 13.93 20.25
C THR A 798 -20.95 12.94 21.34
N PRO A 799 -20.04 12.44 22.20
CA PRO A 799 -20.38 11.48 23.24
C PRO A 799 -21.37 12.04 24.27
N VAL A 800 -22.33 11.21 24.72
CA VAL A 800 -23.33 11.63 25.72
C VAL A 800 -22.73 11.65 27.12
N VAL A 801 -22.16 12.80 27.52
CA VAL A 801 -21.56 12.98 28.87
C VAL A 801 -22.62 12.86 29.98
N SER A 802 -23.89 13.20 29.69
CA SER A 802 -24.93 13.43 30.70
C SER A 802 -25.70 12.19 31.17
N MET A 803 -25.82 11.14 30.36
CA MET A 803 -26.77 10.03 30.62
C MET A 803 -26.13 8.77 31.21
N VAL A 804 -24.83 8.56 31.01
CA VAL A 804 -24.10 7.37 31.53
C VAL A 804 -24.15 7.28 33.06
N HIS A 805 -24.31 8.41 33.76
CA HIS A 805 -24.40 8.47 35.22
C HIS A 805 -25.75 8.00 35.82
N GLN A 806 -26.79 7.72 35.01
CA GLN A 806 -28.15 7.45 35.53
C GLN A 806 -28.65 6.02 35.34
N GLY A 807 -27.90 5.13 34.66
CA GLY A 807 -28.22 3.69 34.60
C GLY A 807 -29.53 3.33 33.89
N MET A 808 -30.19 4.27 33.21
CA MET A 808 -31.41 4.01 32.44
C MET A 808 -31.09 3.31 31.12
N ALA A 809 -31.93 2.38 30.71
CA ALA A 809 -31.85 1.74 29.40
C ALA A 809 -32.10 2.77 28.28
N LEU A 810 -31.20 2.81 27.31
CA LEU A 810 -31.21 3.80 26.23
C LEU A 810 -32.25 3.44 25.17
N THR A 811 -33.39 4.15 25.16
CA THR A 811 -34.45 4.03 24.15
C THR A 811 -34.37 5.18 23.13
N SER A 812 -34.93 4.97 21.93
CA SER A 812 -34.96 5.97 20.85
C SER A 812 -35.69 7.27 21.20
N GLU A 813 -36.59 7.22 22.19
CA GLU A 813 -37.36 8.38 22.68
C GLU A 813 -36.52 9.32 23.58
N ASN A 814 -35.44 8.82 24.18
CA ASN A 814 -34.55 9.60 25.05
C ASN A 814 -33.39 10.28 24.27
N LEU A 815 -33.38 10.18 22.94
CA LEU A 815 -32.38 10.82 22.09
C LEU A 815 -32.54 12.35 22.02
N SER A 816 -31.42 13.06 21.87
CA SER A 816 -31.45 14.48 21.48
C SER A 816 -32.12 14.63 20.11
N ALA A 817 -32.89 15.70 19.92
CA ALA A 817 -33.59 15.98 18.67
C ALA A 817 -32.64 15.99 17.45
N ASP A 818 -31.45 16.59 17.58
CA ASP A 818 -30.44 16.61 16.52
C ASP A 818 -29.91 15.20 16.22
N SER A 819 -29.72 14.37 17.24
CA SER A 819 -29.25 12.98 17.10
C SER A 819 -30.32 12.07 16.46
N LYS A 820 -31.60 12.33 16.74
CA LYS A 820 -32.73 11.66 16.10
C LYS A 820 -32.79 11.98 14.60
N LEU A 821 -32.69 13.25 14.22
CA LEU A 821 -32.64 13.67 12.80
C LEU A 821 -31.47 13.03 12.03
N VAL A 822 -30.28 12.94 12.66
CA VAL A 822 -29.13 12.26 12.03
C VAL A 822 -29.38 10.76 11.87
N LEU A 823 -29.99 10.09 12.85
CA LEU A 823 -30.33 8.68 12.77
C LEU A 823 -31.38 8.41 11.68
N GLU A 824 -32.45 9.21 11.62
CA GLU A 824 -33.49 9.15 10.60
C GLU A 824 -32.89 9.28 9.19
N GLU A 825 -32.03 10.27 8.97
CA GLU A 825 -31.39 10.49 7.67
C GLU A 825 -30.42 9.37 7.28
N VAL A 826 -29.60 8.86 8.21
CA VAL A 826 -28.71 7.72 7.96
C VAL A 826 -29.51 6.44 7.65
N THR A 827 -30.60 6.18 8.37
CA THR A 827 -31.50 5.04 8.09
C THR A 827 -32.21 5.20 6.74
N ARG A 828 -32.68 6.40 6.40
CA ARG A 828 -33.29 6.72 5.10
C ARG A 828 -32.30 6.49 3.95
N ILE A 829 -31.05 6.89 4.12
CA ILE A 829 -29.99 6.69 3.13
C ILE A 829 -29.63 5.21 2.98
N LEU A 830 -29.52 4.45 4.07
CA LEU A 830 -29.25 3.01 4.03
C LEU A 830 -30.39 2.22 3.34
N ASN A 831 -31.64 2.60 3.61
CA ASN A 831 -32.80 2.02 2.92
C ASN A 831 -32.82 2.39 1.43
N LEU A 832 -32.46 3.63 1.07
CA LEU A 832 -32.31 4.06 -0.32
C LEU A 832 -31.25 3.24 -1.07
N GLU A 833 -30.09 3.00 -0.45
CA GLU A 833 -29.01 2.17 -1.02
C GLU A 833 -29.43 0.71 -1.23
N LYS A 834 -30.34 0.17 -0.41
CA LYS A 834 -30.90 -1.18 -0.59
C LYS A 834 -31.77 -1.29 -1.86
N HIS A 835 -32.34 -0.18 -2.33
CA HIS A 835 -33.13 -0.12 -3.58
C HIS A 835 -32.32 0.39 -4.78
N LEU A 836 -31.37 1.30 -4.56
CA LEU A 836 -30.54 1.94 -5.58
C LEU A 836 -29.07 1.89 -5.11
N PRO A 837 -28.35 0.79 -5.37
CA PRO A 837 -27.00 0.61 -4.85
C PRO A 837 -26.01 1.58 -5.49
N SER A 838 -25.29 2.33 -4.66
CA SER A 838 -24.15 3.14 -5.10
C SER A 838 -23.01 2.26 -5.62
N TYR A 839 -22.13 2.87 -6.43
CA TYR A 839 -20.88 2.23 -6.84
C TYR A 839 -20.12 1.74 -5.59
N LYS A 840 -19.81 0.44 -5.57
CA LYS A 840 -19.15 -0.28 -4.47
C LYS A 840 -19.87 -0.19 -3.11
N TYR A 841 -21.16 0.14 -3.08
CA TYR A 841 -21.92 0.40 -1.85
C TYR A 841 -21.22 1.41 -0.92
N THR A 842 -20.50 2.38 -1.50
CA THR A 842 -19.67 3.37 -0.78
C THR A 842 -20.45 4.15 0.27
N VAL A 843 -21.73 4.43 -0.01
CA VAL A 843 -22.63 5.11 0.93
C VAL A 843 -23.05 4.18 2.07
N SER A 844 -23.33 2.90 1.82
CA SER A 844 -23.63 1.91 2.86
C SER A 844 -22.44 1.69 3.81
N ILE A 845 -21.20 1.64 3.27
CA ILE A 845 -19.96 1.57 4.06
C ILE A 845 -19.87 2.76 5.02
N ALA A 846 -20.15 3.98 4.53
CA ALA A 846 -20.20 5.16 5.38
C ALA A 846 -21.29 5.02 6.46
N CYS A 847 -22.50 4.58 6.10
CA CYS A 847 -23.60 4.38 7.04
C CYS A 847 -23.23 3.39 8.18
N LEU A 848 -22.63 2.25 7.86
CA LEU A 848 -22.21 1.26 8.88
C LEU A 848 -21.20 1.85 9.88
N LYS A 849 -20.20 2.59 9.38
CA LYS A 849 -19.20 3.28 10.23
C LYS A 849 -19.85 4.36 11.11
N VAL A 850 -20.83 5.09 10.58
CA VAL A 850 -21.60 6.08 11.35
C VAL A 850 -22.47 5.41 12.42
N ILE A 851 -23.13 4.30 12.12
CA ILE A 851 -23.89 3.52 13.12
C ILE A 851 -22.96 3.01 14.23
N ARG A 852 -21.75 2.51 13.91
CA ARG A 852 -20.79 2.09 14.95
C ARG A 852 -20.29 3.27 15.78
N LYS A 853 -20.15 4.45 15.17
CA LYS A 853 -19.81 5.69 15.88
C LYS A 853 -20.93 6.14 16.83
N LEU A 854 -22.19 6.07 16.41
CA LEU A 854 -23.37 6.31 17.26
C LEU A 854 -23.40 5.38 18.48
N GLN A 855 -23.15 4.07 18.28
CA GLN A 855 -23.01 3.11 19.37
C GLN A 855 -21.86 3.49 20.32
N LYS A 856 -20.65 3.74 19.80
CA LYS A 856 -19.48 4.15 20.61
C LYS A 856 -19.70 5.45 21.41
N CYS A 857 -20.53 6.36 20.90
CA CYS A 857 -20.86 7.61 21.57
C CYS A 857 -22.03 7.48 22.57
N GLY A 858 -22.64 6.30 22.71
CA GLY A 858 -23.75 6.05 23.64
C GLY A 858 -25.11 6.58 23.17
N HIS A 859 -25.31 6.75 21.87
CA HIS A 859 -26.61 7.13 21.27
C HIS A 859 -27.44 5.94 20.78
N LEU A 860 -26.82 4.78 20.58
CA LEU A 860 -27.51 3.54 20.21
C LEU A 860 -27.07 2.39 21.11
N PRO A 861 -27.95 1.42 21.41
CA PRO A 861 -27.56 0.20 22.11
C PRO A 861 -26.52 -0.60 21.30
N THR A 862 -25.58 -1.22 22.01
CA THR A 862 -24.44 -1.95 21.45
C THR A 862 -24.84 -3.35 20.99
N ASN A 863 -25.42 -3.44 19.78
CA ASN A 863 -25.84 -4.70 19.17
C ASN A 863 -24.92 -5.09 17.99
N PRO A 864 -24.26 -6.27 18.04
CA PRO A 864 -23.38 -6.74 16.96
C PRO A 864 -24.12 -7.39 15.78
N LYS A 865 -25.40 -7.79 15.94
CA LYS A 865 -26.16 -8.55 14.91
C LYS A 865 -26.12 -7.91 13.53
N ILE A 866 -26.29 -6.59 13.45
CA ILE A 866 -26.28 -5.83 12.19
C ILE A 866 -24.94 -6.03 11.45
N TYR A 867 -23.81 -5.95 12.14
CA TYR A 867 -22.52 -6.12 11.49
C TYR A 867 -22.22 -7.57 11.13
N ARG A 868 -22.82 -8.56 11.82
CA ARG A 868 -22.71 -9.97 11.44
C ARG A 868 -23.36 -10.21 10.08
N SER A 869 -24.60 -9.78 9.87
CA SER A 869 -25.31 -9.93 8.59
C SER A 869 -24.64 -9.19 7.41
N TYR A 870 -23.87 -8.13 7.68
CA TYR A 870 -23.07 -7.46 6.64
C TYR A 870 -21.65 -8.02 6.46
N ALA A 871 -21.18 -8.92 7.35
CA ALA A 871 -19.89 -9.62 7.23
C ALA A 871 -20.01 -11.02 6.61
N GLU A 872 -21.22 -11.59 6.57
CA GLU A 872 -21.56 -12.86 5.91
C GLU A 872 -21.10 -12.90 4.44
N TYR A 873 -20.86 -14.11 3.93
CA TYR A 873 -20.43 -14.36 2.55
C TYR A 873 -21.54 -13.97 1.55
N GLY A 874 -21.16 -13.66 0.31
CA GLY A 874 -22.06 -13.16 -0.73
C GLY A 874 -22.34 -11.65 -0.70
N GLN A 875 -21.97 -10.94 0.36
CA GLN A 875 -21.97 -9.46 0.37
C GLN A 875 -20.73 -8.89 -0.34
N TYR A 876 -20.79 -7.65 -0.82
CA TYR A 876 -19.65 -7.00 -1.50
C TYR A 876 -18.46 -6.79 -0.53
N ILE A 877 -17.23 -7.09 -0.97
CA ILE A 877 -16.07 -7.19 -0.06
C ILE A 877 -15.80 -5.93 0.76
N ASP A 878 -15.93 -4.72 0.19
CA ASP A 878 -15.64 -3.49 0.95
C ASP A 878 -16.71 -3.26 2.05
N VAL A 879 -17.94 -3.76 1.86
CA VAL A 879 -18.99 -3.78 2.90
C VAL A 879 -18.64 -4.79 3.98
N ARG A 880 -18.21 -6.00 3.58
CA ARG A 880 -17.77 -7.06 4.51
C ARG A 880 -16.60 -6.61 5.37
N VAL A 881 -15.56 -6.03 4.77
CA VAL A 881 -14.39 -5.50 5.48
C VAL A 881 -14.78 -4.34 6.42
N ALA A 882 -15.69 -3.45 6.00
CA ALA A 882 -16.18 -2.38 6.88
C ALA A 882 -17.04 -2.90 8.05
N ALA A 883 -17.82 -3.97 7.83
CA ALA A 883 -18.58 -4.64 8.88
C ALA A 883 -17.66 -5.38 9.86
N MET A 884 -16.62 -6.06 9.36
CA MET A 884 -15.55 -6.68 10.15
C MET A 884 -14.78 -5.65 10.97
N GLU A 885 -14.43 -4.48 10.39
CA GLU A 885 -13.82 -3.36 11.12
C GLU A 885 -14.72 -2.91 12.29
N CYS A 886 -16.03 -2.79 12.05
CA CYS A 886 -17.01 -2.45 13.08
C CYS A 886 -17.16 -3.55 14.16
N LEU A 887 -17.05 -4.83 13.80
CA LEU A 887 -17.07 -5.97 14.72
C LEU A 887 -15.81 -6.04 15.58
N VAL A 888 -14.62 -5.86 15.01
CA VAL A 888 -13.36 -5.79 15.77
C VAL A 888 -13.40 -4.62 16.75
N ASP A 889 -13.87 -3.46 16.30
CA ASP A 889 -14.14 -2.28 17.15
C ASP A 889 -15.26 -2.47 18.18
N TYR A 890 -16.14 -3.44 17.97
CA TYR A 890 -17.13 -3.89 18.97
C TYR A 890 -16.45 -4.79 20.00
N VAL A 891 -15.70 -5.80 19.56
CA VAL A 891 -15.06 -6.76 20.45
C VAL A 891 -14.08 -6.09 21.42
N LYS A 892 -13.34 -5.08 20.94
CA LYS A 892 -12.39 -4.29 21.73
C LYS A 892 -13.00 -3.47 22.87
N ILE A 893 -14.27 -3.07 22.77
CA ILE A 893 -14.93 -2.19 23.76
C ILE A 893 -15.97 -2.98 24.56
N ASP A 894 -16.90 -3.62 23.87
CA ASP A 894 -18.12 -4.21 24.41
C ASP A 894 -18.11 -5.75 24.36
N GLY A 895 -17.17 -6.35 23.62
CA GLY A 895 -17.17 -7.77 23.24
C GLY A 895 -17.20 -8.79 24.36
N ARG A 896 -18.04 -9.80 24.18
CA ARG A 896 -18.03 -11.04 24.97
C ARG A 896 -17.12 -12.08 24.31
N TRP A 897 -16.89 -13.20 25.00
CA TRP A 897 -16.11 -14.31 24.48
C TRP A 897 -16.68 -14.84 23.16
N GLU A 898 -18.00 -15.09 23.12
CA GLU A 898 -18.73 -15.52 21.91
C GLU A 898 -18.44 -14.62 20.71
N ASP A 899 -18.38 -13.29 20.90
CA ASP A 899 -18.17 -12.34 19.80
C ASP A 899 -16.73 -12.42 19.24
N LEU A 900 -15.74 -12.70 20.08
CA LEU A 900 -14.36 -12.95 19.65
C LEU A 900 -14.21 -14.33 18.99
N GLU A 901 -14.88 -15.35 19.52
CA GLU A 901 -14.90 -16.71 18.97
C GLU A 901 -15.44 -16.71 17.53
N ASN A 902 -16.59 -16.08 17.29
CA ASN A 902 -17.17 -15.91 15.95
C ASN A 902 -16.22 -15.16 14.98
N LEU A 903 -15.38 -14.23 15.45
CA LEU A 903 -14.38 -13.58 14.59
C LEU A 903 -13.21 -14.49 14.24
N ILE A 904 -12.78 -15.38 15.14
CA ILE A 904 -11.75 -16.37 14.85
C ILE A 904 -12.31 -17.48 13.96
N ASP A 905 -13.58 -17.87 14.14
CA ASP A 905 -14.29 -18.78 13.23
C ASP A 905 -14.29 -18.21 11.81
N LEU A 906 -14.71 -16.95 11.62
CA LEU A 906 -14.69 -16.30 10.31
C LEU A 906 -13.27 -16.23 9.70
N LEU A 907 -12.26 -15.92 10.52
CA LEU A 907 -10.86 -15.88 10.09
C LEU A 907 -10.34 -17.24 9.59
N GLU A 908 -10.89 -18.35 10.07
CA GLU A 908 -10.53 -19.72 9.68
C GLU A 908 -11.38 -20.25 8.52
N THR A 909 -12.70 -19.99 8.49
CA THR A 909 -13.65 -20.70 7.60
C THR A 909 -14.09 -19.92 6.35
N ASP A 910 -13.87 -18.61 6.28
CA ASP A 910 -14.35 -17.80 5.14
C ASP A 910 -13.67 -18.22 3.82
N PRO A 911 -14.41 -18.43 2.72
CA PRO A 911 -13.80 -18.81 1.44
C PRO A 911 -12.89 -17.72 0.87
N ASP A 912 -13.22 -16.43 1.06
CA ASP A 912 -12.52 -15.31 0.44
C ASP A 912 -11.12 -15.09 1.09
N PRO A 913 -10.01 -15.24 0.33
CA PRO A 913 -8.66 -15.02 0.84
C PRO A 913 -8.37 -13.57 1.24
N MET A 914 -8.93 -12.59 0.52
CA MET A 914 -8.79 -11.16 0.86
C MET A 914 -9.54 -10.85 2.15
N ALA A 915 -10.78 -11.34 2.33
CA ALA A 915 -11.55 -11.15 3.55
C ALA A 915 -10.80 -11.64 4.80
N ARG A 916 -10.29 -12.88 4.77
CA ARG A 916 -9.50 -13.47 5.86
C ARG A 916 -8.25 -12.64 6.18
N HIS A 917 -7.45 -12.31 5.16
CA HIS A 917 -6.25 -11.49 5.36
C HIS A 917 -6.57 -10.11 5.95
N ARG A 918 -7.63 -9.45 5.46
CA ARG A 918 -8.06 -8.14 5.97
C ARG A 918 -8.54 -8.22 7.42
N LEU A 919 -9.34 -9.24 7.79
CA LEU A 919 -9.77 -9.44 9.17
C LEU A 919 -8.57 -9.70 10.10
N GLY A 920 -7.64 -10.58 9.72
CA GLY A 920 -6.42 -10.84 10.48
C GLY A 920 -5.62 -9.55 10.72
N ARG A 921 -5.49 -8.70 9.70
CA ARG A 921 -4.83 -7.39 9.81
C ARG A 921 -5.60 -6.39 10.68
N LEU A 922 -6.93 -6.34 10.59
CA LEU A 922 -7.78 -5.51 11.45
C LEU A 922 -7.66 -5.90 12.93
N LEU A 923 -7.63 -7.20 13.25
CA LEU A 923 -7.40 -7.71 14.63
C LEU A 923 -6.02 -7.33 15.19
N ILE A 924 -4.98 -7.32 14.35
CA ILE A 924 -3.61 -6.90 14.73
C ILE A 924 -3.53 -5.38 15.00
N GLU A 925 -4.28 -4.58 14.24
CA GLU A 925 -4.28 -3.11 14.39
C GLU A 925 -5.20 -2.62 15.52
N ASN A 926 -6.37 -3.25 15.67
CA ASN A 926 -7.34 -3.00 16.73
C ASN A 926 -7.42 -4.21 17.68
N LEU A 927 -6.37 -4.37 18.50
CA LEU A 927 -6.27 -5.48 19.46
C LEU A 927 -7.51 -5.58 20.37
N PRO A 928 -8.04 -6.79 20.60
CA PRO A 928 -9.16 -7.03 21.51
C PRO A 928 -8.79 -6.83 22.99
N PHE A 929 -7.50 -6.86 23.33
CA PHE A 929 -6.98 -6.55 24.66
C PHE A 929 -5.51 -6.15 24.64
N ASP A 930 -5.09 -5.38 25.65
CA ASP A 930 -3.71 -4.95 25.82
C ASP A 930 -2.82 -6.03 26.43
N LYS A 931 -1.60 -6.13 25.90
CA LYS A 931 -0.58 -7.10 26.31
C LYS A 931 -0.18 -6.95 27.78
N GLY A 932 -0.32 -8.04 28.53
CA GLY A 932 0.16 -8.17 29.91
C GLY A 932 -0.90 -7.94 31.00
N ASN A 933 -2.05 -7.36 30.66
CA ASN A 933 -3.20 -7.32 31.55
C ASN A 933 -4.04 -8.59 31.38
N ARG A 934 -4.43 -9.24 32.49
CA ARG A 934 -5.41 -10.35 32.46
C ARG A 934 -6.78 -9.80 32.07
N HIS A 935 -7.17 -10.00 30.82
CA HIS A 935 -8.44 -9.52 30.28
C HIS A 935 -9.50 -10.62 30.28
N ARG A 936 -10.80 -10.25 30.26
CA ARG A 936 -11.92 -11.21 30.22
C ARG A 936 -11.92 -12.13 28.98
N LEU A 937 -11.19 -11.74 27.94
CA LEU A 937 -11.04 -12.45 26.66
C LEU A 937 -9.71 -13.25 26.56
N ASP A 938 -8.80 -13.11 27.53
CA ASP A 938 -7.53 -13.86 27.57
C ASP A 938 -7.77 -15.26 28.17
N ARG A 939 -8.17 -16.19 27.31
CA ARG A 939 -8.38 -17.61 27.65
C ARG A 939 -7.31 -18.50 27.04
N GLU A 940 -7.02 -19.62 27.71
CA GLU A 940 -6.16 -20.69 27.19
C GLU A 940 -6.63 -21.20 25.82
N GLU A 941 -7.95 -21.34 25.63
CA GLU A 941 -8.60 -21.74 24.37
C GLU A 941 -8.15 -20.88 23.17
N LEU A 942 -8.11 -19.55 23.34
CA LEU A 942 -7.68 -18.61 22.29
C LEU A 942 -6.19 -18.79 21.96
N ALA A 943 -5.35 -18.85 22.98
CA ALA A 943 -3.91 -19.01 22.82
C ALA A 943 -3.56 -20.35 22.14
N LEU A 944 -4.29 -21.42 22.47
CA LEU A 944 -4.16 -22.74 21.84
C LEU A 944 -4.64 -22.73 20.39
N ARG A 945 -5.79 -22.11 20.09
CA ARG A 945 -6.35 -22.03 18.73
C ARG A 945 -5.41 -21.28 17.77
N ILE A 946 -4.95 -20.09 18.16
CA ILE A 946 -3.96 -19.32 17.37
C ILE A 946 -2.65 -20.12 17.19
N TRP A 947 -2.17 -20.80 18.24
CA TRP A 947 -0.96 -21.63 18.16
C TRP A 947 -1.11 -22.82 17.20
N ASN A 948 -2.28 -23.47 17.17
CA ASN A 948 -2.56 -24.57 16.23
C ASN A 948 -2.65 -24.08 14.78
N ASN A 949 -3.24 -22.89 14.56
CA ASN A 949 -3.27 -22.22 13.25
C ASN A 949 -1.86 -21.88 12.75
N MET A 950 -0.99 -21.41 13.64
CA MET A 950 0.42 -21.15 13.33
C MET A 950 1.22 -22.42 13.01
N ASN A 951 0.96 -23.52 13.72
CA ASN A 951 1.77 -24.74 13.66
C ASN A 951 1.49 -25.67 12.48
N GLY A 952 0.22 -25.76 12.04
CA GLY A 952 -0.19 -26.81 11.11
C GLY A 952 -1.47 -26.56 10.31
N LEU A 953 -2.54 -26.01 10.92
CA LEU A 953 -3.84 -25.89 10.23
C LEU A 953 -3.78 -24.98 8.99
N LEU A 954 -2.95 -23.93 9.04
CA LEU A 954 -2.66 -23.08 7.87
C LEU A 954 -1.39 -23.55 7.14
N SER A 955 -1.31 -24.84 6.81
CA SER A 955 -0.22 -25.46 6.04
C SER A 955 -0.08 -24.87 4.63
N HIS A 956 -1.21 -24.53 4.00
CA HIS A 956 -1.29 -24.12 2.59
C HIS A 956 -1.22 -22.60 2.38
N ASP A 957 -1.88 -21.79 3.22
CA ASP A 957 -1.77 -20.32 3.16
C ASP A 957 -0.66 -19.78 4.07
N THR A 958 0.47 -19.42 3.46
CA THR A 958 1.61 -18.84 4.17
C THR A 958 1.41 -17.38 4.57
N ARG A 959 0.53 -16.62 3.88
CA ARG A 959 0.22 -15.22 4.18
C ARG A 959 -0.60 -15.16 5.48
N LEU A 960 -1.69 -15.92 5.54
CA LEU A 960 -2.57 -15.99 6.69
C LEU A 960 -1.86 -16.61 7.92
N ARG A 961 -0.98 -17.59 7.74
CA ARG A 961 -0.12 -18.08 8.83
C ARG A 961 0.74 -16.96 9.42
N CYS A 962 1.36 -16.13 8.58
CA CYS A 962 2.15 -14.99 9.05
C CYS A 962 1.28 -13.88 9.69
N ASP A 963 0.01 -13.73 9.30
CA ASP A 963 -0.94 -12.90 10.03
C ASP A 963 -1.20 -13.46 11.45
N MET A 964 -1.40 -14.78 11.60
CA MET A 964 -1.55 -15.42 12.92
C MET A 964 -0.29 -15.28 13.81
N VAL A 965 0.91 -15.36 13.21
CA VAL A 965 2.20 -15.11 13.88
C VAL A 965 2.27 -13.67 14.43
N ASP A 966 1.85 -12.69 13.64
CA ASP A 966 1.80 -11.28 14.05
C ASP A 966 0.75 -11.05 15.14
N LEU A 967 -0.41 -11.72 15.06
CA LEU A 967 -1.47 -11.67 16.08
C LEU A 967 -0.98 -12.24 17.42
N TYR A 968 -0.31 -13.40 17.41
CA TYR A 968 0.29 -13.99 18.60
C TYR A 968 1.36 -13.10 19.24
N TYR A 969 2.22 -12.49 18.41
CA TYR A 969 3.24 -11.54 18.88
C TYR A 969 2.64 -10.28 19.51
N THR A 970 1.56 -9.76 18.93
CA THR A 970 0.93 -8.52 19.43
C THR A 970 0.12 -8.75 20.71
N LEU A 971 -0.59 -9.88 20.83
CA LEU A 971 -1.31 -10.26 22.06
C LEU A 971 -0.36 -10.68 23.20
N TYR A 972 0.54 -11.63 22.94
CA TYR A 972 1.34 -12.30 23.99
C TYR A 972 2.83 -11.95 23.95
N GLY A 973 3.40 -11.72 22.77
CA GLY A 973 4.82 -11.41 22.59
C GLY A 973 5.68 -12.61 22.23
N THR A 974 6.96 -12.57 22.65
CA THR A 974 7.92 -13.64 22.32
C THR A 974 7.91 -14.79 23.32
N ARG A 975 7.48 -14.52 24.57
CA ARG A 975 7.41 -15.47 25.67
C ARG A 975 6.13 -16.30 25.64
N VAL A 976 6.07 -17.34 26.46
CA VAL A 976 4.85 -18.14 26.66
C VAL A 976 3.73 -17.24 27.22
N PRO A 977 2.50 -17.31 26.68
CA PRO A 977 1.32 -16.60 27.20
C PRO A 977 1.08 -16.85 28.69
N ASN A 978 0.68 -15.81 29.43
CA ASN A 978 0.41 -15.89 30.88
C ASN A 978 -0.80 -16.76 31.25
N CYS A 979 -1.69 -17.02 30.28
CA CYS A 979 -2.81 -17.94 30.42
C CYS A 979 -2.36 -19.40 30.36
N LEU A 980 -1.33 -19.74 29.59
CA LEU A 980 -0.86 -21.13 29.47
C LEU A 980 -0.01 -21.55 30.68
N PRO A 981 -0.17 -22.78 31.21
CA PRO A 981 0.63 -23.28 32.32
C PRO A 981 2.10 -23.45 31.90
N ASN A 982 3.00 -22.61 32.42
CA ASN A 982 4.43 -22.73 32.16
C ASN A 982 5.01 -23.97 32.88
N PRO A 983 5.53 -24.99 32.16
CA PRO A 983 6.08 -26.20 32.77
C PRO A 983 7.33 -25.93 33.63
N GLU A 984 8.10 -24.87 33.36
CA GLU A 984 9.24 -24.48 34.21
C GLU A 984 8.73 -24.02 35.59
N LEU A 985 7.70 -23.18 35.63
CA LEU A 985 7.10 -22.71 36.88
C LEU A 985 6.41 -23.86 37.64
N ALA A 986 5.72 -24.75 36.91
CA ALA A 986 5.11 -25.95 37.47
C ALA A 986 6.14 -26.95 38.02
N SER A 987 7.38 -26.95 37.51
CA SER A 987 8.47 -27.76 38.05
C SER A 987 9.03 -27.20 39.37
N ILE A 988 9.05 -25.87 39.53
CA ILE A 988 9.46 -25.15 40.75
C ILE A 988 8.39 -25.27 41.85
N LEU A 989 7.10 -25.35 41.47
CA LEU A 989 5.96 -25.43 42.39
C LEU A 989 5.59 -26.86 42.83
N LYS A 990 6.39 -27.89 42.51
CA LYS A 990 6.18 -29.24 43.07
C LYS A 990 6.60 -29.26 44.55
N PRO A 991 5.68 -29.55 45.50
CA PRO A 991 6.06 -29.68 46.90
C PRO A 991 6.94 -30.93 47.08
N GLN A 992 8.20 -30.73 47.49
CA GLN A 992 9.04 -31.84 47.94
C GLN A 992 8.42 -32.47 49.18
N LYS A 993 7.95 -33.73 49.07
CA LYS A 993 7.70 -34.58 50.22
C LYS A 993 9.03 -34.92 50.90
N LEU A 994 9.38 -34.15 51.93
CA LEU A 994 10.38 -34.52 52.93
C LEU A 994 9.68 -34.61 54.28
N ALA A 995 9.64 -35.83 54.82
CA ALA A 995 9.09 -36.10 56.15
C ALA A 995 10.07 -35.60 57.24
N SER A 996 9.52 -35.13 58.36
CA SER A 996 10.19 -34.94 59.68
C SER A 996 11.55 -34.22 59.69
N SER A 997 11.78 -33.12 60.42
CA SER A 997 11.16 -32.76 61.70
C SER A 997 11.47 -31.30 62.08
N PHE A 998 10.45 -30.43 62.12
CA PHE A 998 10.50 -29.15 62.86
C PHE A 998 9.12 -28.82 63.44
N ALA A 999 8.55 -29.78 64.17
CA ALA A 999 7.30 -29.63 64.91
C ALA A 999 7.57 -29.41 66.41
N ALA A 1000 8.35 -28.37 66.74
CA ALA A 1000 8.49 -27.82 68.10
C ALA A 1000 9.10 -26.42 68.01
N VAL A 1001 8.25 -25.38 68.13
CA VAL A 1001 8.52 -23.98 68.58
C VAL A 1001 7.37 -23.06 68.16
N ALA A 1002 6.74 -23.28 67.00
CA ALA A 1002 5.60 -22.50 66.51
C ALA A 1002 4.24 -22.94 67.09
N ASN A 1003 4.16 -23.15 68.40
CA ASN A 1003 2.89 -23.47 69.09
C ASN A 1003 2.72 -22.70 70.42
N ARG A 1004 3.14 -21.44 70.39
CA ARG A 1004 2.69 -20.33 71.26
C ARG A 1004 2.47 -19.12 70.34
N GLU A 1005 1.50 -18.26 70.66
CA GLU A 1005 1.17 -17.03 69.92
C GLU A 1005 0.52 -17.23 68.53
N ARG A 1006 -0.43 -18.16 68.42
CA ARG A 1006 -1.63 -18.01 67.56
C ARG A 1006 -2.92 -18.41 68.29
N THR A 1007 -3.07 -17.80 69.46
CA THR A 1007 -4.37 -17.41 70.02
C THR A 1007 -4.42 -15.88 69.97
N ASP A 1008 -5.61 -15.30 69.79
CA ASP A 1008 -5.88 -13.84 69.82
C ASP A 1008 -5.70 -13.02 68.51
N SER A 1009 -5.96 -13.61 67.33
CA SER A 1009 -6.24 -12.81 66.12
C SER A 1009 -7.31 -13.36 65.15
N GLU A 1010 -8.03 -14.42 65.55
CA GLU A 1010 -9.28 -14.89 64.91
C GLU A 1010 -10.46 -14.79 65.90
N ARG A 1011 -10.55 -13.65 66.62
CA ARG A 1011 -11.59 -13.40 67.63
C ARG A 1011 -12.34 -12.06 67.54
N GLU A 1012 -12.05 -11.23 66.52
CA GLU A 1012 -12.65 -9.89 66.38
C GLU A 1012 -13.23 -9.60 64.97
N ARG A 1013 -13.67 -10.62 64.23
CA ARG A 1013 -14.48 -10.42 63.00
C ARG A 1013 -15.80 -11.20 62.93
N ASP A 1014 -15.98 -12.24 63.75
CA ASP A 1014 -17.24 -12.98 63.87
C ASP A 1014 -18.09 -12.54 65.08
N GLN A 1015 -17.84 -11.33 65.62
CA GLN A 1015 -18.68 -10.68 66.64
C GLN A 1015 -19.25 -9.34 66.15
N LEU A 1016 -19.88 -9.34 64.97
CA LEU A 1016 -20.67 -8.20 64.47
C LEU A 1016 -21.85 -8.61 63.56
N ALA A 1017 -22.25 -9.89 63.60
CA ALA A 1017 -23.35 -10.44 62.80
C ALA A 1017 -24.28 -11.38 63.61
N GLU A 1018 -24.42 -11.15 64.92
CA GLU A 1018 -25.35 -11.91 65.78
C GLU A 1018 -25.98 -11.06 66.90
N ILE A 1019 -26.38 -9.81 66.59
CA ILE A 1019 -27.43 -9.08 67.33
C ILE A 1019 -28.35 -8.34 66.35
N GLU A 1020 -29.07 -9.11 65.53
CA GLU A 1020 -30.44 -8.82 65.09
C GLU A 1020 -31.02 -10.09 64.43
N LEU A 1021 -32.35 -10.25 64.45
CA LEU A 1021 -33.11 -11.37 63.85
C LEU A 1021 -33.16 -12.72 64.62
N GLU A 1022 -33.39 -12.67 65.94
CA GLU A 1022 -34.49 -13.49 66.49
C GLU A 1022 -35.81 -12.72 66.38
N SER A 1023 -36.41 -12.71 65.18
CA SER A 1023 -37.88 -12.76 65.07
C SER A 1023 -38.33 -13.25 63.69
N MET A 1024 -39.27 -14.21 63.71
CA MET A 1024 -40.13 -14.64 62.60
C MET A 1024 -39.48 -15.26 61.34
N SER A 1025 -39.23 -16.58 61.40
CA SER A 1025 -39.77 -17.46 60.36
C SER A 1025 -40.14 -18.85 60.92
N GLN A 1026 -41.42 -19.21 60.86
CA GLN A 1026 -41.91 -20.53 61.24
C GLN A 1026 -42.09 -21.43 60.01
N LYS A 1027 -41.74 -22.71 60.20
CA LYS A 1027 -42.31 -23.95 59.63
C LYS A 1027 -41.75 -24.56 58.33
N ARG A 1028 -41.49 -25.87 58.49
CA ARG A 1028 -41.27 -26.97 57.50
C ARG A 1028 -39.85 -26.99 56.89
N GLN A 1029 -38.92 -27.86 57.33
CA GLN A 1029 -38.89 -29.35 57.26
C GLN A 1029 -39.16 -29.87 55.84
N ARG A 1030 -38.36 -30.78 55.25
CA ARG A 1030 -37.65 -31.94 55.86
C ARG A 1030 -36.59 -32.53 54.89
N SER A 1031 -35.45 -33.05 55.42
CA SER A 1031 -34.71 -34.30 55.05
C SER A 1031 -34.58 -34.76 53.57
N LEU A 1032 -33.47 -35.34 53.05
CA LEU A 1032 -32.39 -36.19 53.60
C LEU A 1032 -31.17 -36.21 52.63
N SER A 1033 -30.04 -36.79 53.06
CA SER A 1033 -28.84 -37.13 52.27
C SER A 1033 -28.34 -38.54 52.67
N PRO A 1034 -27.16 -39.02 52.22
CA PRO A 1034 -26.70 -39.37 50.86
C PRO A 1034 -26.32 -40.87 50.77
N LEU A 1035 -25.64 -41.35 49.71
CA LEU A 1035 -24.79 -42.55 49.79
C LEU A 1035 -23.75 -42.65 48.64
N ASP A 1036 -22.58 -43.21 48.99
CA ASP A 1036 -21.36 -43.33 48.18
C ASP A 1036 -21.35 -44.48 47.15
N VAL A 1037 -20.44 -44.42 46.16
CA VAL A 1037 -19.22 -45.28 46.06
C VAL A 1037 -18.48 -45.05 44.71
N LYS A 1038 -17.17 -45.31 44.70
CA LYS A 1038 -16.17 -45.02 43.65
C LYS A 1038 -15.96 -46.17 42.60
N PRO A 1039 -15.17 -45.97 41.52
CA PRO A 1039 -15.28 -46.69 40.23
C PRO A 1039 -14.08 -47.61 39.86
N LEU A 1040 -13.87 -47.86 38.55
CA LEU A 1040 -12.79 -48.60 37.83
C LEU A 1040 -13.12 -50.13 37.62
N ASP A 1041 -12.89 -50.83 36.49
CA ASP A 1041 -12.02 -50.60 35.31
C ASP A 1041 -12.16 -51.71 34.21
N LEU A 1042 -11.71 -51.36 32.97
CA LEU A 1042 -10.99 -52.17 31.94
C LEU A 1042 -11.62 -53.29 31.04
N ILE A 1043 -11.57 -53.06 29.71
CA ILE A 1043 -10.81 -53.81 28.63
C ILE A 1043 -11.19 -55.31 28.38
N ASP A 1044 -11.52 -55.86 27.18
CA ASP A 1044 -11.05 -55.66 25.79
C ASP A 1044 -11.80 -56.55 24.73
N ILE A 1045 -11.38 -56.50 23.46
CA ILE A 1045 -11.44 -57.54 22.37
C ILE A 1045 -12.78 -57.76 21.60
N GLY A 1046 -12.70 -57.67 20.25
CA GLY A 1046 -13.72 -58.15 19.27
C GLY A 1046 -13.44 -59.57 18.75
N PRO A 1047 -13.78 -60.00 17.50
CA PRO A 1047 -14.44 -59.26 16.40
C PRO A 1047 -15.52 -60.08 15.60
N THR A 1048 -16.09 -59.46 14.53
CA THR A 1048 -16.68 -60.02 13.27
C THR A 1048 -17.76 -61.14 13.28
N GLU A 1049 -18.96 -60.91 12.65
CA GLU A 1049 -19.42 -61.58 11.40
C GLU A 1049 -20.85 -61.20 10.87
N LEU A 1050 -20.90 -60.75 9.61
CA LEU A 1050 -21.81 -61.05 8.47
C LEU A 1050 -23.33 -61.39 8.65
N LEU A 1051 -24.23 -60.63 7.96
CA LEU A 1051 -25.06 -61.08 6.79
C LEU A 1051 -26.17 -60.08 6.31
N ILE A 1052 -25.96 -59.50 5.11
CA ILE A 1052 -26.82 -59.37 3.89
C ILE A 1052 -28.27 -59.96 3.96
N PRO A 1053 -29.37 -59.45 3.27
CA PRO A 1053 -29.41 -58.76 1.94
C PRO A 1053 -30.48 -57.62 1.63
N SER A 1054 -30.16 -56.71 0.67
CA SER A 1054 -30.94 -56.33 -0.57
C SER A 1054 -32.40 -55.73 -0.50
N ILE A 1055 -33.03 -55.03 -1.48
CA ILE A 1055 -32.69 -54.53 -2.85
C ILE A 1055 -33.75 -53.49 -3.40
N ARG A 1056 -33.34 -52.59 -4.32
CA ARG A 1056 -34.11 -51.85 -5.40
C ARG A 1056 -35.28 -50.85 -5.16
N SER A 1057 -34.97 -49.55 -5.42
CA SER A 1057 -35.50 -48.65 -6.50
C SER A 1057 -36.98 -48.64 -6.98
N ARG A 1058 -37.60 -47.44 -7.06
CA ARG A 1058 -37.92 -46.70 -8.33
C ARG A 1058 -38.69 -45.37 -8.17
N GLU A 1059 -38.39 -44.41 -9.07
CA GLU A 1059 -39.25 -43.41 -9.78
C GLU A 1059 -40.25 -42.47 -9.05
N GLY A 1060 -40.20 -41.17 -9.43
CA GLY A 1060 -41.40 -40.39 -9.82
C GLY A 1060 -41.90 -39.27 -8.87
N SER A 1061 -41.86 -38.02 -9.34
CA SER A 1061 -42.51 -36.83 -8.75
C SER A 1061 -44.05 -36.89 -8.87
N PRO A 1062 -44.85 -36.13 -8.08
CA PRO A 1062 -45.09 -34.71 -8.39
C PRO A 1062 -45.38 -33.74 -7.21
N MET A 1063 -45.44 -32.45 -7.55
CA MET A 1063 -45.92 -31.24 -6.84
C MET A 1063 -46.70 -31.36 -5.49
N GLY A 1064 -46.47 -30.39 -4.60
CA GLY A 1064 -47.59 -29.71 -3.91
C GLY A 1064 -47.35 -29.13 -2.50
N VAL A 1065 -47.13 -27.81 -2.42
CA VAL A 1065 -47.57 -26.84 -1.37
C VAL A 1065 -47.25 -27.15 0.11
N GLY A 1066 -46.54 -26.22 0.77
CA GLY A 1066 -46.44 -26.20 2.24
C GLY A 1066 -45.35 -25.31 2.83
N GLU A 1067 -45.34 -24.01 2.53
CA GLU A 1067 -44.54 -23.04 3.30
C GLU A 1067 -45.30 -22.66 4.58
N GLU A 1068 -44.73 -22.95 5.76
CA GLU A 1068 -45.13 -22.33 7.03
C GLU A 1068 -43.98 -21.48 7.56
N GLU A 1069 -44.17 -20.15 7.52
CA GLU A 1069 -43.23 -19.16 8.06
C GLU A 1069 -43.21 -19.20 9.60
N ILE A 1070 -42.03 -19.35 10.20
CA ILE A 1070 -41.85 -19.19 11.65
C ILE A 1070 -41.23 -17.83 11.95
N ARG A 1071 -42.13 -16.84 12.08
CA ARG A 1071 -42.05 -15.60 12.88
C ARG A 1071 -40.67 -15.17 13.43
N ASP A 1072 -40.10 -14.15 12.81
CA ASP A 1072 -39.21 -13.19 13.46
C ASP A 1072 -39.96 -11.85 13.64
N GLU A 1073 -40.49 -11.61 14.84
CA GLU A 1073 -41.13 -10.35 15.25
C GLU A 1073 -40.43 -9.78 16.50
N ILE A 1074 -40.77 -8.52 16.85
CA ILE A 1074 -40.16 -7.69 17.91
C ILE A 1074 -38.82 -7.05 17.49
N ILE A 1075 -38.94 -5.96 16.71
CA ILE A 1075 -38.14 -4.70 16.81
C ILE A 1075 -38.63 -3.65 15.77
N LEU A 1076 -39.34 -4.04 14.70
CA LEU A 1076 -39.71 -3.16 13.58
C LEU A 1076 -41.04 -2.37 13.72
N GLU A 1077 -41.98 -2.79 14.57
CA GLU A 1077 -43.34 -2.21 14.58
C GLU A 1077 -43.42 -0.71 14.97
N THR A 1078 -42.47 -0.20 15.77
CA THR A 1078 -42.53 1.18 16.30
C THR A 1078 -42.20 2.26 15.25
N VAL A 1079 -41.80 1.88 14.03
CA VAL A 1079 -41.44 2.80 12.95
C VAL A 1079 -42.55 2.91 11.90
N ASP A 1080 -43.17 1.78 11.53
CA ASP A 1080 -44.25 1.73 10.52
C ASP A 1080 -45.55 2.40 10.96
N SER A 1081 -45.81 2.48 12.27
CA SER A 1081 -46.99 3.15 12.82
C SER A 1081 -47.01 4.67 12.57
N ASN A 1082 -45.82 5.31 12.53
CA ASN A 1082 -45.73 6.74 12.22
C ASN A 1082 -45.87 7.02 10.72
N ILE A 1083 -45.32 6.15 9.87
CA ILE A 1083 -45.33 6.31 8.40
C ILE A 1083 -46.77 6.19 7.84
N LYS A 1084 -47.59 5.28 8.38
CA LYS A 1084 -49.01 5.16 7.98
C LYS A 1084 -49.84 6.41 8.32
N THR A 1085 -49.42 7.21 9.30
CA THR A 1085 -50.16 8.41 9.71
C THR A 1085 -49.91 9.59 8.78
N GLU A 1086 -48.66 9.80 8.32
CA GLU A 1086 -48.33 10.86 7.34
C GLU A 1086 -48.85 10.56 5.93
N ILE A 1087 -48.90 9.28 5.52
CA ILE A 1087 -49.44 8.90 4.20
C ILE A 1087 -50.93 9.20 4.09
N VAL A 1088 -51.71 9.02 5.18
CA VAL A 1088 -53.14 9.34 5.20
C VAL A 1088 -53.38 10.85 5.06
N GLU A 1089 -52.58 11.71 5.72
CA GLU A 1089 -52.70 13.17 5.56
C GLU A 1089 -52.26 13.69 4.18
N MET A 1090 -51.42 12.95 3.44
CA MET A 1090 -51.03 13.31 2.08
C MET A 1090 -52.05 12.90 1.02
N VAL A 1091 -52.76 11.77 1.21
CA VAL A 1091 -53.78 11.29 0.27
C VAL A 1091 -55.04 12.18 0.29
N ASP A 1092 -55.47 12.65 1.47
CA ASP A 1092 -56.62 13.56 1.62
C ASP A 1092 -56.40 14.97 1.02
N ARG A 1093 -55.18 15.30 0.54
CA ARG A 1093 -54.88 16.57 -0.15
C ARG A 1093 -54.81 16.46 -1.68
N GLN A 1094 -55.02 15.27 -2.25
CA GLN A 1094 -55.00 15.05 -3.72
C GLN A 1094 -56.38 14.76 -4.33
N SER A 1095 -57.43 14.68 -3.53
CA SER A 1095 -58.81 14.40 -3.96
C SER A 1095 -59.55 15.60 -4.60
N ASP A 1096 -59.13 16.84 -4.34
CA ASP A 1096 -59.90 18.06 -4.65
C ASP A 1096 -59.67 18.68 -6.05
N LEU A 1097 -58.98 18.02 -6.99
CA LEU A 1097 -58.63 18.61 -8.29
C LEU A 1097 -58.76 17.66 -9.50
N LYS A 1098 -60.00 17.21 -9.84
CA LYS A 1098 -60.36 16.73 -11.20
C LYS A 1098 -61.84 16.90 -11.58
N GLU A 1099 -62.13 17.97 -12.31
CA GLU A 1099 -63.11 18.11 -13.41
C GLU A 1099 -62.43 19.07 -14.43
N GLU A 1100 -62.55 19.02 -15.76
CA GLU A 1100 -63.49 18.37 -16.70
C GLU A 1100 -62.77 17.62 -17.86
N ILE A 1101 -63.53 17.24 -18.91
CA ILE A 1101 -63.23 16.24 -19.96
C ILE A 1101 -63.26 16.90 -21.37
N VAL A 1102 -62.70 16.22 -22.39
CA VAL A 1102 -63.19 16.07 -23.80
C VAL A 1102 -62.11 16.18 -24.90
N ASP A 1103 -61.83 15.02 -25.51
CA ASP A 1103 -61.59 14.61 -26.92
C ASP A 1103 -61.08 15.58 -28.01
N LEU A 1104 -60.25 15.03 -28.94
CA LEU A 1104 -60.59 14.87 -30.38
C LEU A 1104 -59.54 14.06 -31.18
N ASP A 1105 -59.99 13.40 -32.27
CA ASP A 1105 -59.30 12.36 -33.05
C ASP A 1105 -58.43 12.84 -34.25
N ASP A 1106 -57.59 11.91 -34.74
CA ASP A 1106 -57.14 11.62 -36.13
C ASP A 1106 -56.96 12.73 -37.21
N GLN A 1107 -55.80 12.74 -37.90
CA GLN A 1107 -55.65 12.25 -39.30
C GLN A 1107 -54.36 12.70 -40.02
N ASN A 1108 -53.76 11.73 -40.74
CA ASN A 1108 -53.07 11.83 -42.05
C ASN A 1108 -51.70 12.53 -42.25
N SER A 1109 -51.03 12.03 -43.28
CA SER A 1109 -49.62 12.21 -43.68
C SER A 1109 -49.45 12.99 -44.99
N ILE A 1110 -48.25 13.51 -45.30
CA ILE A 1110 -47.54 13.46 -46.62
C ILE A 1110 -46.14 14.15 -46.55
N THR A 1111 -45.32 13.93 -47.58
CA THR A 1111 -43.84 13.85 -47.64
C THR A 1111 -43.00 15.08 -48.06
N MET A 1112 -41.74 15.11 -47.57
CA MET A 1112 -40.45 15.46 -48.25
C MET A 1112 -40.21 16.87 -48.85
N VAL A 1113 -39.10 17.53 -48.44
CA VAL A 1113 -37.85 17.81 -49.22
C VAL A 1113 -36.95 18.84 -48.47
N SER A 1114 -35.64 18.78 -48.72
CA SER A 1114 -34.49 19.42 -48.04
C SER A 1114 -34.23 20.93 -48.28
N THR A 1115 -33.59 21.59 -47.31
CA THR A 1115 -32.57 22.66 -47.50
C THR A 1115 -31.58 22.76 -46.31
N GLU A 1116 -30.41 23.36 -46.54
CA GLU A 1116 -29.20 23.37 -45.69
C GLU A 1116 -29.23 24.31 -44.45
N PRO A 1117 -28.38 24.09 -43.42
CA PRO A 1117 -28.18 25.04 -42.32
C PRO A 1117 -27.07 26.10 -42.59
N PRO A 1118 -27.22 27.35 -42.07
CA PRO A 1118 -26.27 28.45 -42.26
C PRO A 1118 -25.08 28.45 -41.27
N PRO A 1119 -24.02 29.28 -41.48
CA PRO A 1119 -22.69 29.04 -40.91
C PRO A 1119 -22.44 29.62 -39.52
N VAL A 1120 -21.62 28.92 -38.74
CA VAL A 1120 -21.18 29.31 -37.38
C VAL A 1120 -19.98 30.27 -37.44
N LYS A 1121 -20.10 31.44 -36.79
CA LYS A 1121 -18.97 32.36 -36.56
C LYS A 1121 -18.09 31.84 -35.42
N LYS A 1122 -16.78 31.72 -35.66
CA LYS A 1122 -15.78 31.40 -34.62
C LYS A 1122 -15.45 32.63 -33.77
N SER A 1123 -15.67 32.55 -32.46
CA SER A 1123 -15.00 33.39 -31.46
C SER A 1123 -13.85 32.60 -30.83
N LYS A 1124 -12.69 33.26 -30.64
CA LYS A 1124 -11.52 32.63 -30.00
C LYS A 1124 -11.74 32.50 -28.49
N THR A 1125 -11.36 31.35 -27.95
CA THR A 1125 -11.11 31.15 -26.52
C THR A 1125 -9.65 30.74 -26.36
N ASP A 1126 -8.84 31.62 -25.77
CA ASP A 1126 -7.41 31.36 -25.60
C ASP A 1126 -7.19 30.35 -24.46
N PHE A 1127 -6.58 29.22 -24.80
CA PHE A 1127 -6.08 28.25 -23.82
C PHE A 1127 -4.69 28.70 -23.35
N TYR A 1128 -4.56 29.03 -22.06
CA TYR A 1128 -3.24 29.17 -21.44
C TYR A 1128 -2.80 27.83 -20.83
N SER A 1129 -1.94 27.13 -21.57
CA SER A 1129 -1.12 26.03 -21.05
C SER A 1129 0.27 26.15 -21.68
N ASP A 1130 1.22 26.74 -20.97
CA ASP A 1130 2.60 26.79 -21.42
C ASP A 1130 3.57 26.52 -20.27
N ASN A 1131 4.25 25.38 -20.37
CA ASN A 1131 5.64 25.18 -19.98
C ASN A 1131 6.13 23.87 -20.62
N SER A 1132 6.17 23.85 -21.95
CA SER A 1132 6.84 22.82 -22.73
C SER A 1132 7.89 23.45 -23.62
N ILE A 1133 9.14 23.03 -23.45
CA ILE A 1133 10.30 23.51 -24.23
C ILE A 1133 10.11 23.13 -25.70
N SER A 1134 10.22 24.11 -26.59
CA SER A 1134 10.07 23.95 -28.02
C SER A 1134 11.30 23.31 -28.68
N LEU A 1135 11.11 22.17 -29.35
CA LEU A 1135 12.02 21.67 -30.39
C LEU A 1135 11.48 22.07 -31.78
N PRO A 1136 12.31 22.55 -32.72
CA PRO A 1136 11.87 22.95 -34.05
C PRO A 1136 11.61 21.72 -34.93
N GLY A 1137 10.43 21.65 -35.54
CA GLY A 1137 10.00 20.51 -36.36
C GLY A 1137 10.31 20.64 -37.86
N ILE A 1138 10.01 19.57 -38.60
CA ILE A 1138 9.89 19.57 -40.07
C ILE A 1138 8.60 18.83 -40.45
N THR A 1139 7.85 19.42 -41.38
CA THR A 1139 6.62 18.90 -41.99
C THR A 1139 6.88 17.76 -42.98
N PRO A 1140 5.94 16.81 -43.17
CA PRO A 1140 6.10 15.75 -44.16
C PRO A 1140 5.88 16.27 -45.59
N SER A 1141 6.75 15.89 -46.53
CA SER A 1141 6.50 16.08 -47.96
C SER A 1141 7.01 14.90 -48.78
N SER A 1142 6.08 14.16 -49.38
CA SER A 1142 6.38 13.13 -50.36
C SER A 1142 6.41 13.71 -51.77
N SER A 1143 7.60 13.82 -52.39
CA SER A 1143 7.77 13.58 -53.85
C SER A 1143 9.24 13.66 -54.31
N SER A 1144 9.70 12.54 -54.88
CA SER A 1144 10.64 12.43 -56.00
C SER A 1144 12.06 13.06 -55.98
N VAL A 1145 13.04 12.15 -55.86
CA VAL A 1145 14.14 11.92 -56.85
C VAL A 1145 15.40 12.81 -56.86
N THR A 1146 16.55 12.15 -57.05
CA THR A 1146 17.95 12.62 -57.29
C THR A 1146 18.72 13.29 -56.13
N GLY A 1147 19.81 12.64 -55.70
CA GLY A 1147 20.96 13.28 -55.01
C GLY A 1147 22.11 13.52 -56.02
N PRO A 1148 23.41 13.46 -55.63
CA PRO A 1148 23.99 13.40 -54.28
C PRO A 1148 25.19 14.40 -54.09
N THR A 1149 26.07 14.12 -53.11
CA THR A 1149 27.44 14.69 -52.88
C THR A 1149 27.57 16.01 -52.11
N GLY A 1150 28.65 16.13 -51.30
CA GLY A 1150 29.18 17.44 -50.85
C GLY A 1150 29.62 17.57 -49.38
N PHE A 1151 30.78 17.01 -49.06
CA PHE A 1151 31.72 17.27 -47.93
C PHE A 1151 31.53 18.48 -46.96
N GLU A 1152 31.90 18.20 -45.70
CA GLU A 1152 32.40 19.07 -44.61
C GLU A 1152 33.53 20.09 -44.98
N PRO A 1153 34.12 20.87 -44.04
CA PRO A 1153 33.57 21.70 -42.94
C PRO A 1153 34.26 23.10 -42.85
N GLY A 1154 33.97 23.95 -41.85
CA GLY A 1154 34.99 24.93 -41.38
C GLY A 1154 34.57 26.22 -40.63
N MET A 1155 34.99 26.29 -39.36
CA MET A 1155 35.79 27.37 -38.74
C MET A 1155 35.34 28.85 -38.61
N PHE A 1156 35.45 29.35 -37.36
CA PHE A 1156 35.79 30.72 -36.88
C PHE A 1156 35.04 31.97 -37.42
N GLY A 1157 34.19 32.55 -36.55
CA GLY A 1157 34.64 33.62 -35.64
C GLY A 1157 34.63 35.10 -36.07
N SER A 1158 34.41 35.96 -35.07
CA SER A 1158 34.65 37.42 -35.00
C SER A 1158 33.55 38.40 -35.44
N SER A 1159 33.73 39.65 -35.03
CA SER A 1159 32.69 40.68 -34.83
C SER A 1159 32.84 41.90 -35.74
N SER A 1160 31.75 42.66 -35.96
CA SER A 1160 31.63 44.10 -35.55
C SER A 1160 30.72 45.00 -36.43
N LYS A 1161 30.07 45.97 -35.74
CA LYS A 1161 29.70 47.36 -36.13
C LYS A 1161 28.93 47.71 -37.43
N SER A 1162 27.83 48.48 -37.25
CA SER A 1162 27.41 49.71 -37.98
C SER A 1162 25.99 50.15 -37.53
N SER A 1163 25.42 51.35 -37.78
CA SER A 1163 25.91 52.76 -37.69
C SER A 1163 24.73 53.77 -37.85
N GLU A 1164 24.89 54.99 -37.29
CA GLU A 1164 24.31 56.30 -37.74
C GLU A 1164 22.83 56.76 -37.52
N THR A 1165 22.70 57.76 -36.61
CA THR A 1165 22.21 59.18 -36.79
C THR A 1165 20.77 59.57 -37.25
N ILE A 1166 20.11 60.46 -36.49
CA ILE A 1166 19.58 61.82 -36.87
C ILE A 1166 18.89 62.51 -35.65
N VAL A 1167 18.94 63.86 -35.56
CA VAL A 1167 18.33 64.74 -34.52
C VAL A 1167 17.56 65.89 -35.21
N PRO A 1168 16.52 66.54 -34.62
CA PRO A 1168 16.65 67.64 -33.61
C PRO A 1168 15.57 67.59 -32.48
N ALA A 1169 15.44 68.49 -31.48
CA ALA A 1169 16.35 69.34 -30.67
C ALA A 1169 15.52 70.15 -29.60
N VAL A 1170 16.16 71.11 -28.89
CA VAL A 1170 15.60 72.30 -28.17
C VAL A 1170 15.28 72.24 -26.65
N ALA A 1171 16.24 72.80 -25.89
CA ALA A 1171 16.12 73.81 -24.79
C ALA A 1171 16.18 73.49 -23.27
N SER A 1172 17.00 74.33 -22.62
CA SER A 1172 16.98 74.89 -21.24
C SER A 1172 17.54 74.10 -20.03
N GLU A 1173 18.82 74.36 -19.77
CA GLU A 1173 19.42 74.71 -18.45
C GLU A 1173 18.74 75.96 -17.80
N PRO A 1174 19.07 76.49 -16.58
CA PRO A 1174 20.33 76.29 -15.82
C PRO A 1174 20.34 76.33 -14.26
N SER A 1175 21.52 76.01 -13.69
CA SER A 1175 22.24 76.59 -12.50
C SER A 1175 21.51 76.69 -11.12
N VAL A 1176 22.14 76.70 -9.94
CA VAL A 1176 23.16 77.64 -9.41
C VAL A 1176 23.85 77.08 -8.14
N SER A 1177 25.17 76.94 -8.23
CA SER A 1177 26.26 77.32 -7.29
C SER A 1177 26.12 77.35 -5.73
N SER A 1178 27.17 76.77 -5.11
CA SER A 1178 28.16 77.47 -4.23
C SER A 1178 28.18 77.30 -2.69
N LYS A 1179 29.43 77.17 -2.19
CA LYS A 1179 30.00 77.68 -0.91
C LYS A 1179 29.51 77.12 0.43
N SER A 1180 30.24 77.30 1.54
CA SER A 1180 31.68 77.20 1.86
C SER A 1180 31.86 77.40 3.38
N ASP A 1181 32.94 76.85 3.95
CA ASP A 1181 33.52 77.18 5.28
C ASP A 1181 32.68 76.88 6.55
N GLY A 1182 33.27 76.50 7.69
CA GLY A 1182 34.70 76.26 7.97
C GLY A 1182 35.02 76.03 9.46
N SER A 1183 36.33 76.02 9.78
CA SER A 1183 37.02 75.75 11.08
C SER A 1183 37.07 74.28 11.55
N LYS A 1184 38.21 73.64 11.88
CA LYS A 1184 39.49 73.98 12.59
C LYS A 1184 39.37 73.95 14.13
N ASP A 1185 40.35 73.46 14.91
CA ASP A 1185 41.79 73.24 14.62
C ASP A 1185 42.53 72.26 15.59
N ARG A 1186 43.77 71.87 15.23
CA ARG A 1186 44.89 71.27 16.03
C ARG A 1186 44.81 69.77 16.49
N GLU A 1187 45.91 68.99 16.56
CA GLU A 1187 47.36 69.26 16.30
C GLU A 1187 48.18 67.98 15.92
N LYS A 1188 49.19 68.12 15.03
CA LYS A 1188 50.53 67.44 14.92
C LYS A 1188 50.68 65.90 15.18
N SER A 1189 51.47 65.09 14.44
CA SER A 1189 52.73 65.37 13.70
C SER A 1189 53.24 64.22 12.79
N LYS A 1190 53.88 64.59 11.66
CA LYS A 1190 55.05 63.99 10.94
C LYS A 1190 55.03 62.50 10.47
N GLU A 1191 55.04 62.22 9.16
CA GLU A 1191 56.19 62.19 8.19
C GLU A 1191 57.13 60.97 8.37
N LYS A 1192 57.66 60.26 7.36
CA LYS A 1192 57.64 60.34 5.87
C LYS A 1192 58.27 59.06 5.27
N LYS A 1193 57.84 58.58 4.09
CA LYS A 1193 58.70 58.22 2.92
C LYS A 1193 57.95 57.48 1.78
N ASP A 1194 57.68 58.22 0.72
CA ASP A 1194 57.87 57.82 -0.69
C ASP A 1194 59.37 58.02 -1.08
N PRO A 1195 59.88 57.75 -2.32
CA PRO A 1195 59.17 57.45 -3.57
C PRO A 1195 59.77 56.34 -4.50
N SER A 1196 59.03 56.12 -5.60
CA SER A 1196 59.35 55.51 -6.91
C SER A 1196 60.77 55.66 -7.49
N ILE A 1197 61.14 54.78 -8.45
CA ILE A 1197 61.76 55.18 -9.74
C ILE A 1197 61.50 54.15 -10.87
N VAL A 1198 61.64 54.62 -12.11
CA VAL A 1198 61.19 54.04 -13.40
C VAL A 1198 62.18 53.03 -14.02
N ARG A 1199 61.68 52.22 -14.97
CA ARG A 1199 62.33 51.50 -16.12
C ARG A 1199 62.45 49.98 -15.93
N LEU A 1200 62.40 49.10 -16.94
CA LEU A 1200 61.98 48.98 -18.36
C LEU A 1200 62.52 47.56 -18.76
N ILE A 1201 62.09 46.95 -19.89
CA ILE A 1201 62.77 45.83 -20.62
C ILE A 1201 62.32 44.36 -20.34
N LYS A 1202 61.57 43.82 -21.34
CA LYS A 1202 61.70 42.54 -22.10
C LYS A 1202 61.59 41.11 -21.49
N GLU A 1203 60.90 40.28 -22.30
CA GLU A 1203 61.22 38.92 -22.82
C GLU A 1203 61.09 37.63 -21.95
N ASP A 1204 60.14 36.80 -22.41
CA ASP A 1204 60.29 35.41 -22.94
C ASP A 1204 60.58 34.16 -22.08
N THR A 1205 60.02 33.05 -22.61
CA THR A 1205 60.33 31.61 -22.43
C THR A 1205 60.00 30.98 -21.05
N GLN A 1206 59.37 29.79 -20.95
CA GLN A 1206 59.84 28.44 -21.34
C GLN A 1206 61.20 28.12 -20.67
N GLU A 1207 61.48 26.95 -20.10
CA GLU A 1207 61.15 25.60 -20.57
C GLU A 1207 61.34 24.50 -19.48
N THR A 1208 61.01 23.28 -19.89
CA THR A 1208 61.22 21.91 -19.39
C THR A 1208 62.39 21.48 -18.43
N LEU A 1209 62.11 20.36 -17.72
CA LEU A 1209 62.96 19.17 -17.43
C LEU A 1209 64.23 19.26 -16.55
N SER A 1210 64.33 18.39 -15.52
CA SER A 1210 65.22 17.19 -15.57
C SER A 1210 65.25 16.30 -14.31
N SER A 1211 65.62 15.04 -14.55
CA SER A 1211 65.71 13.77 -13.80
C SER A 1211 66.69 13.60 -12.62
N ALA A 1212 66.43 12.59 -11.74
CA ALA A 1212 67.35 11.51 -11.28
C ALA A 1212 66.65 10.61 -10.21
N ASP A 1213 66.36 9.31 -10.45
CA ASP A 1213 67.18 8.09 -10.19
C ASP A 1213 67.31 7.63 -8.70
N SER A 1214 67.23 6.35 -8.28
CA SER A 1214 67.63 5.08 -8.93
C SER A 1214 67.10 3.77 -8.26
N SER A 1215 67.20 2.63 -8.99
CA SER A 1215 67.28 1.19 -8.54
C SER A 1215 66.01 0.45 -8.02
N SER A 1216 65.72 -0.85 -8.29
CA SER A 1216 66.31 -1.85 -9.23
C SER A 1216 65.49 -3.18 -9.37
N ARG A 1217 65.46 -3.79 -10.58
CA ARG A 1217 65.27 -5.24 -10.93
C ARG A 1217 63.94 -5.96 -10.57
N ASP A 1218 63.43 -6.97 -11.33
CA ASP A 1218 63.72 -7.48 -12.69
C ASP A 1218 62.55 -8.34 -13.24
N SER A 1219 62.55 -8.59 -14.57
CA SER A 1219 61.83 -9.67 -15.31
C SER A 1219 60.29 -9.67 -15.47
N ASN A 1220 59.86 -9.06 -16.59
CA ASN A 1220 58.84 -9.57 -17.53
C ASN A 1220 59.35 -10.88 -18.23
N PRO A 1221 58.64 -11.57 -19.18
CA PRO A 1221 57.43 -11.18 -19.95
C PRO A 1221 56.35 -12.28 -20.18
N THR A 1222 55.16 -11.90 -20.66
CA THR A 1222 54.72 -12.23 -22.05
C THR A 1222 53.43 -11.50 -22.43
N THR A 1223 53.54 -10.61 -23.41
CA THR A 1223 52.44 -10.01 -24.17
C THR A 1223 51.97 -10.97 -25.26
N LEU A 1224 50.69 -10.91 -25.61
CA LEU A 1224 50.26 -11.14 -27.00
C LEU A 1224 48.98 -10.34 -27.28
N ASP A 1225 49.04 -9.52 -28.33
CA ASP A 1225 47.90 -8.82 -28.90
C ASP A 1225 46.88 -9.80 -29.49
N LEU A 1226 45.59 -9.44 -29.49
CA LEU A 1226 44.93 -8.97 -30.71
C LEU A 1226 43.44 -8.67 -30.49
N THR A 1227 43.01 -7.65 -31.21
CA THR A 1227 41.61 -7.32 -31.51
C THR A 1227 40.92 -8.42 -32.32
N LEU A 1228 39.75 -8.89 -31.84
CA LEU A 1228 38.50 -8.98 -32.61
C LEU A 1228 37.30 -9.24 -31.67
#